data_AF-A0A9E5YP19-F1
#
_entry.id   AF-A0A9E5YP19-F1
#
_cell.length_a   1.000
_cell.length_b   1.000
_cell.length_c   1.000
_cell.angle_alpha   90.00
_cell.angle_beta   90.00
_cell.angle_gamma   90.00
#
_symmetry.space_group_name_H-M   'P 1'
#
loop_
_entity.id
_entity.type
_entity.pdbx_description
1 polymer ?
#
loop_
_entity_poly.entity_id
_entity_poly.type
_entity_poly.pdbx_seq_one_letter_code
_entity_poly.pdbx_strand_id
1 'polypeptide(L)'
;MKKTFFIMLLMIFIIVLVAEDIMQPTNLGKELNNVQKGKGKLYTGFRDAPDFEFIVNPASLVSTFYDYMPGSYNSIPVRVQPEISTPFGLPAGGTYMTYHIIETAGATRRLYFSYVNENGVVSATDPISTSDEWEGYAGVDIDPVSADPMVAWHTAFGSPDGMVYMSYDLYHMMGAPGLWIDPFEVINNATLSAQGIYPYADDLFFWPYTFIDSSPLGGDYRRVYVYANNYTNSHGTSSLPSENVLIGYADFDTSDLDAQSSLSWSYRTIEQMDAWNAEDPEWMRPFKGMVVHDNVVAFAGYVTNEGGTVSNAFVLINENYGEGPFEYYSSDFIFDQWNPLNETGTEYLYSDPNIPMTPYIVSQNFIHCGHMNAIFKDDNTKISWTGALGITFDALDGNGPGYYYPAWCQVYPKEFVFDLNTLEFSFKDLYIEGADPDDNIPMVPWDLDEDGVVDSYDPDGYPEWVYNWPIYWPVGDVAFHENVFRIVKNENWLAGVWSDGTKAKRFYDGDASFAAWEATPEIAIVISADNGETWSEPIFLNANETPELDSQIPTYPYPGDLIEIISNEPDNYRGKLHLFYLDDNDFGSTVQGNGQNNGGTLQYAALNIDFGGEWNPQQSNENNEIPVLGFLAQNYPNPFNPSTTISFFTTESTENTEIIIYNLKGQKVRTLVNERLSAGQHSIVWNGINDNNEKVSSGIYFYRMDTGNYSATKKMILLK
;
A
#
# COMPACT_ATOMS: atom_id res chain seq x y z
N MET A 1 66.36 0.89 -4.92
CA MET A 1 65.72 -0.24 -4.19
C MET A 1 64.80 0.23 -3.07
N LYS A 2 65.25 0.96 -2.04
CA LYS A 2 64.38 1.34 -0.91
C LYS A 2 63.15 2.21 -1.27
N LYS A 3 63.27 3.17 -2.20
CA LYS A 3 62.13 3.99 -2.65
C LYS A 3 61.09 3.22 -3.46
N THR A 4 61.54 2.33 -4.35
CA THR A 4 60.66 1.48 -5.18
C THR A 4 59.88 0.49 -4.32
N PHE A 5 60.53 -0.08 -3.29
CA PHE A 5 59.88 -0.97 -2.34
C PHE A 5 58.83 -0.25 -1.48
N PHE A 6 59.10 1.00 -1.09
CA PHE A 6 58.16 1.82 -0.32
C PHE A 6 56.92 2.23 -1.12
N ILE A 7 57.09 2.55 -2.42
CA ILE A 7 55.97 2.87 -3.32
C ILE A 7 55.12 1.62 -3.59
N MET A 8 55.74 0.44 -3.74
CA MET A 8 55.01 -0.82 -3.91
C MET A 8 54.22 -1.19 -2.66
N LEU A 9 54.79 -0.96 -1.46
CA LEU A 9 54.09 -1.17 -0.20
C LEU A 9 52.90 -0.20 -0.06
N LEU A 10 53.07 1.07 -0.46
CA LEU A 10 51.99 2.07 -0.43
C LEU A 10 50.86 1.71 -1.39
N MET A 11 51.19 1.22 -2.59
CA MET A 11 50.19 0.75 -3.56
C MET A 11 49.45 -0.49 -3.05
N ILE A 12 50.15 -1.44 -2.41
CA ILE A 12 49.49 -2.60 -1.79
C ILE A 12 48.60 -2.15 -0.62
N PHE A 13 49.02 -1.17 0.18
CA PHE A 13 48.21 -0.64 1.28
C PHE A 13 46.97 0.13 0.77
N ILE A 14 47.10 0.88 -0.33
CA ILE A 14 45.96 1.55 -0.99
C ILE A 14 45.03 0.51 -1.62
N ILE A 15 45.57 -0.54 -2.25
CA ILE A 15 44.75 -1.64 -2.79
C ILE A 15 44.03 -2.39 -1.66
N VAL A 16 44.64 -2.59 -0.49
CA VAL A 16 44.00 -3.24 0.68
C VAL A 16 42.95 -2.33 1.33
N LEU A 17 43.17 -1.01 1.41
CA LEU A 17 42.18 -0.06 1.92
C LEU A 17 40.99 0.10 0.97
N VAL A 18 41.24 0.16 -0.34
CA VAL A 18 40.18 0.19 -1.37
C VAL A 18 39.49 -1.17 -1.46
N ALA A 19 40.19 -2.27 -1.18
CA ALA A 19 39.59 -3.60 -1.12
C ALA A 19 38.80 -3.86 0.17
N GLU A 20 39.11 -3.21 1.30
CA GLU A 20 38.28 -3.24 2.52
C GLU A 20 36.98 -2.45 2.34
N ASP A 21 36.98 -1.35 1.58
CA ASP A 21 35.77 -0.61 1.21
C ASP A 21 34.95 -1.31 0.09
N ILE A 22 35.61 -2.06 -0.82
CA ILE A 22 34.95 -2.88 -1.85
C ILE A 22 34.53 -4.27 -1.33
N MET A 23 35.10 -4.73 -0.20
CA MET A 23 34.78 -6.00 0.46
C MET A 23 34.32 -5.78 1.91
N GLN A 24 33.45 -4.79 2.15
CA GLN A 24 32.39 -5.06 3.11
C GLN A 24 31.51 -6.11 2.40
N PRO A 25 31.43 -7.37 2.86
CA PRO A 25 30.24 -8.13 2.56
C PRO A 25 29.12 -7.32 3.20
N THR A 26 28.39 -6.52 2.41
CA THR A 26 26.97 -6.40 2.69
C THR A 26 26.53 -7.85 2.82
N ASN A 27 26.11 -8.24 4.01
CA ASN A 27 25.42 -9.51 4.19
C ASN A 27 24.11 -9.36 3.38
N LEU A 28 24.21 -9.45 2.05
CA LEU A 28 23.12 -9.55 1.09
C LEU A 28 22.58 -10.96 1.30
N GLY A 29 21.83 -11.11 2.37
CA GLY A 29 21.10 -12.31 2.74
C GLY A 29 19.60 -12.05 2.64
N LYS A 30 18.83 -13.13 2.83
CA LYS A 30 17.40 -13.05 3.11
C LYS A 30 17.12 -12.46 4.50
N GLU A 31 18.15 -12.39 5.35
CA GLU A 31 18.08 -11.68 6.63
C GLU A 31 17.97 -10.17 6.39
N LEU A 32 16.95 -9.59 7.00
CA LEU A 32 16.63 -8.17 6.88
C LEU A 32 17.62 -7.36 7.72
N ASN A 33 18.41 -6.51 7.09
CA ASN A 33 19.29 -5.57 7.79
C ASN A 33 18.53 -4.28 8.13
N ASN A 34 18.89 -3.62 9.25
CA ASN A 34 18.34 -2.33 9.69
C ASN A 34 16.82 -2.30 9.96
N VAL A 35 16.23 -3.40 10.47
CA VAL A 35 14.80 -3.45 10.80
C VAL A 35 14.48 -2.45 11.91
N GLN A 36 13.71 -1.42 11.56
CA GLN A 36 13.04 -0.55 12.53
C GLN A 36 11.63 -1.07 12.77
N LYS A 37 11.04 -0.73 13.93
CA LYS A 37 9.61 -0.96 14.14
C LYS A 37 8.84 0.23 13.58
N GLY A 38 7.87 -0.04 12.71
CA GLY A 38 7.00 0.99 12.17
C GLY A 38 6.27 1.73 13.29
N LYS A 39 6.17 3.05 13.16
CA LYS A 39 5.39 3.91 14.08
C LYS A 39 4.15 4.38 13.32
N GLY A 40 2.97 4.35 13.92
CA GLY A 40 1.85 5.09 13.34
C GLY A 40 1.97 6.58 13.74
N LYS A 41 0.97 7.37 13.37
CA LYS A 41 0.91 8.79 13.69
C LYS A 41 -0.52 9.21 14.04
N LEU A 42 -0.61 10.13 14.99
CA LEU A 42 -1.83 10.64 15.64
C LEU A 42 -2.79 11.21 14.62
N TYR A 43 -4.05 10.81 14.75
CA TYR A 43 -5.14 11.50 14.12
C TYR A 43 -5.76 12.54 15.05
N THR A 44 -6.22 13.64 14.49
CA THR A 44 -7.14 14.53 15.20
C THR A 44 -8.33 14.79 14.30
N GLY A 45 -9.48 14.19 14.60
CA GLY A 45 -10.83 14.62 14.19
C GLY A 45 -11.45 13.93 12.97
N PHE A 46 -12.73 13.54 13.11
CA PHE A 46 -13.61 13.05 12.05
C PHE A 46 -13.79 14.07 10.90
N ARG A 47 -13.93 13.60 9.66
CA ARG A 47 -14.19 14.46 8.48
C ARG A 47 -15.37 13.93 7.69
N ASP A 48 -15.98 14.78 6.85
CA ASP A 48 -16.99 14.34 5.89
C ASP A 48 -16.32 13.96 4.57
N ALA A 49 -17.01 13.18 3.73
CA ALA A 49 -16.54 12.92 2.37
C ALA A 49 -16.53 14.24 1.58
N PRO A 50 -15.47 14.51 0.78
CA PRO A 50 -15.33 15.77 0.09
C PRO A 50 -16.39 15.93 -0.99
N ASP A 51 -16.87 17.17 -1.18
CA ASP A 51 -17.76 17.50 -2.28
C ASP A 51 -17.04 17.31 -3.62
N PHE A 52 -17.74 16.71 -4.60
CA PHE A 52 -17.22 16.52 -5.94
C PHE A 52 -18.28 16.75 -7.03
N GLU A 53 -17.81 17.00 -8.24
CA GLU A 53 -18.63 17.00 -9.46
C GLU A 53 -17.83 16.42 -10.64
N PHE A 54 -18.52 15.81 -11.60
CA PHE A 54 -17.87 15.41 -12.86
C PHE A 54 -17.63 16.64 -13.74
N ILE A 55 -16.38 16.90 -14.07
CA ILE A 55 -16.01 17.83 -15.16
C ILE A 55 -16.20 17.12 -16.50
N VAL A 56 -15.82 15.85 -16.54
CA VAL A 56 -16.01 14.97 -17.68
C VAL A 56 -16.76 13.76 -17.18
N ASN A 57 -18.04 13.66 -17.56
CA ASN A 57 -18.82 12.46 -17.34
C ASN A 57 -18.14 11.26 -18.01
N PRO A 58 -18.34 10.03 -17.48
CA PRO A 58 -17.83 8.80 -18.08
C PRO A 58 -17.96 8.78 -19.60
N ALA A 59 -16.82 8.76 -20.28
CA ALA A 59 -16.69 8.77 -21.72
C ALA A 59 -16.01 7.49 -22.17
N SER A 60 -16.68 6.75 -23.06
CA SER A 60 -16.17 5.48 -23.56
C SER A 60 -14.98 5.69 -24.50
N LEU A 61 -13.90 4.97 -24.23
CA LEU A 61 -12.69 4.94 -25.05
C LEU A 61 -12.79 3.83 -26.10
N VAL A 62 -12.89 2.58 -25.66
CA VAL A 62 -12.93 1.40 -26.52
C VAL A 62 -13.51 0.20 -25.78
N SER A 63 -14.24 -0.66 -26.49
CA SER A 63 -14.69 -1.94 -25.95
C SER A 63 -13.62 -3.01 -26.11
N THR A 64 -13.60 -3.96 -25.18
CA THR A 64 -12.58 -5.00 -25.09
C THR A 64 -13.19 -6.32 -24.65
N PHE A 65 -12.78 -7.44 -25.23
CA PHE A 65 -13.01 -8.80 -24.73
C PHE A 65 -11.90 -9.25 -23.78
N TYR A 66 -11.29 -8.27 -23.12
CA TYR A 66 -10.32 -8.46 -22.06
C TYR A 66 -10.75 -7.56 -20.93
N ASP A 67 -11.08 -8.17 -19.80
CA ASP A 67 -11.85 -7.62 -18.69
C ASP A 67 -11.08 -7.76 -17.36
N TYR A 68 -9.74 -7.80 -17.44
CA TYR A 68 -8.88 -8.03 -16.28
C TYR A 68 -7.69 -7.07 -16.26
N MET A 69 -7.69 -6.03 -15.42
CA MET A 69 -6.58 -5.06 -15.31
C MET A 69 -5.99 -4.60 -16.65
N PRO A 70 -6.79 -3.99 -17.53
CA PRO A 70 -6.37 -3.60 -18.88
C PRO A 70 -5.25 -2.54 -18.90
N GLY A 71 -5.00 -1.86 -17.78
CA GLY A 71 -3.91 -0.90 -17.62
C GLY A 71 -2.59 -1.55 -17.20
N SER A 72 -1.78 -0.80 -16.44
CA SER A 72 -0.50 -1.25 -15.89
C SER A 72 -0.66 -1.86 -14.50
N TYR A 73 0.21 -2.78 -14.10
CA TYR A 73 0.12 -3.41 -12.77
C TYR A 73 0.64 -2.52 -11.63
N ASN A 74 1.80 -1.88 -11.78
CA ASN A 74 2.40 -1.04 -10.72
C ASN A 74 2.75 0.39 -11.16
N SER A 75 2.42 0.77 -12.40
CA SER A 75 2.54 2.15 -12.89
C SER A 75 1.16 2.75 -13.14
N ILE A 76 1.15 4.06 -13.40
CA ILE A 76 -0.04 4.84 -13.69
C ILE A 76 -0.18 4.95 -15.21
N PRO A 77 -1.18 4.29 -15.83
CA PRO A 77 -1.36 4.30 -17.27
C PRO A 77 -1.96 5.61 -17.81
N VAL A 78 -2.35 6.53 -16.92
CA VAL A 78 -3.00 7.81 -17.24
C VAL A 78 -2.01 8.95 -16.98
N ARG A 79 -1.56 9.62 -18.04
CA ARG A 79 -0.54 10.66 -17.96
C ARG A 79 -1.07 11.99 -18.46
N VAL A 80 -1.04 13.01 -17.61
CA VAL A 80 -1.37 14.38 -17.98
C VAL A 80 -0.22 14.97 -18.77
N GLN A 81 -0.49 15.41 -19.99
CA GLN A 81 0.51 15.99 -20.86
C GLN A 81 0.89 17.40 -20.35
N PRO A 82 2.19 17.69 -20.14
CA PRO A 82 2.61 19.03 -19.74
C PRO A 82 2.43 20.04 -20.88
N GLU A 83 2.23 21.31 -20.51
CA GLU A 83 2.16 22.43 -21.46
C GLU A 83 3.52 22.76 -22.09
N ILE A 84 3.60 22.84 -23.42
CA ILE A 84 4.87 23.04 -24.18
C ILE A 84 4.85 24.25 -25.12
N SER A 85 4.09 25.29 -24.76
CA SER A 85 4.05 26.55 -25.51
C SER A 85 5.44 27.19 -25.76
N THR A 86 6.46 26.80 -24.98
CA THR A 86 7.88 27.06 -25.26
C THR A 86 8.72 25.81 -24.98
N PRO A 87 9.63 25.38 -25.87
CA PRO A 87 10.10 26.07 -27.08
C PRO A 87 9.28 25.81 -28.36
N PHE A 88 8.33 24.86 -28.35
CA PHE A 88 7.70 24.37 -29.58
C PHE A 88 6.53 25.22 -30.06
N GLY A 89 5.91 26.03 -29.18
CA GLY A 89 4.82 26.93 -29.58
C GLY A 89 3.49 26.22 -29.87
N LEU A 90 3.32 25.00 -29.38
CA LEU A 90 2.13 24.18 -29.57
C LEU A 90 1.31 24.15 -28.26
N PRO A 91 -0.03 24.29 -28.32
CA PRO A 91 -0.87 24.00 -27.17
C PRO A 91 -0.79 22.50 -26.84
N ALA A 92 -0.64 22.15 -25.58
CA ALA A 92 -0.69 20.78 -25.09
C ALA A 92 -1.75 20.67 -23.98
N GLY A 93 -1.57 19.82 -22.97
CA GLY A 93 -2.51 19.76 -21.83
C GLY A 93 -3.65 18.75 -21.95
N GLY A 94 -3.55 17.79 -22.88
CA GLY A 94 -4.43 16.62 -22.88
C GLY A 94 -3.97 15.53 -21.92
N THR A 95 -4.57 14.35 -22.02
CA THR A 95 -4.27 13.19 -21.19
C THR A 95 -4.09 11.97 -22.08
N TYR A 96 -2.92 11.33 -21.98
CA TYR A 96 -2.65 10.03 -22.59
C TYR A 96 -3.06 8.90 -21.66
N MET A 97 -3.64 7.86 -22.24
CA MET A 97 -3.95 6.62 -21.56
C MET A 97 -3.40 5.45 -22.35
N THR A 98 -2.68 4.54 -21.69
CA THR A 98 -2.18 3.32 -22.32
C THR A 98 -2.81 2.09 -21.70
N TYR A 99 -3.27 1.16 -22.53
CA TYR A 99 -3.94 -0.04 -22.06
C TYR A 99 -3.87 -1.12 -23.13
N HIS A 100 -4.20 -2.34 -22.74
CA HIS A 100 -4.25 -3.47 -23.65
C HIS A 100 -5.67 -4.03 -23.75
N ILE A 101 -6.05 -4.45 -24.95
CA ILE A 101 -7.40 -4.95 -25.24
C ILE A 101 -7.35 -6.22 -26.07
N ILE A 102 -8.47 -6.95 -26.08
CA ILE A 102 -8.77 -7.92 -27.11
C ILE A 102 -9.96 -7.35 -27.92
N GLU A 103 -9.73 -6.98 -29.17
CA GLU A 103 -10.74 -6.25 -29.97
C GLU A 103 -12.01 -7.07 -30.26
N THR A 104 -11.84 -8.38 -30.47
CA THR A 104 -12.93 -9.32 -30.72
C THR A 104 -12.64 -10.63 -30.00
N ALA A 105 -13.69 -11.32 -29.55
CA ALA A 105 -13.55 -12.61 -28.86
C ALA A 105 -12.63 -13.57 -29.63
N GLY A 106 -11.52 -13.97 -29.00
CA GLY A 106 -10.53 -14.88 -29.57
C GLY A 106 -9.44 -14.23 -30.45
N ALA A 107 -9.44 -12.91 -30.61
CA ALA A 107 -8.34 -12.17 -31.22
C ALA A 107 -7.11 -12.12 -30.31
N THR A 108 -5.98 -11.72 -30.88
CA THR A 108 -4.75 -11.45 -30.14
C THR A 108 -4.92 -10.20 -29.27
N ARG A 109 -4.34 -10.21 -28.06
CA ARG A 109 -4.31 -9.03 -27.19
C ARG A 109 -3.31 -8.01 -27.72
N ARG A 110 -3.74 -6.75 -27.86
CA ARG A 110 -2.97 -5.67 -28.51
C ARG A 110 -2.82 -4.46 -27.62
N LEU A 111 -1.73 -3.72 -27.79
CA LEU A 111 -1.48 -2.47 -27.06
C LEU A 111 -2.08 -1.27 -27.78
N TYR A 112 -2.80 -0.46 -27.01
CA TYR A 112 -3.49 0.73 -27.48
C TYR A 112 -3.13 1.95 -26.63
N PHE A 113 -3.34 3.12 -27.24
CA PHE A 113 -3.46 4.37 -26.49
C PHE A 113 -4.81 5.03 -26.77
N SER A 114 -5.22 5.91 -25.87
CA SER A 114 -6.20 6.96 -26.13
C SER A 114 -5.63 8.31 -25.72
N TYR A 115 -6.09 9.36 -26.41
CA TYR A 115 -5.80 10.74 -26.04
C TYR A 115 -7.10 11.52 -25.86
N VAL A 116 -7.28 12.06 -24.66
CA VAL A 116 -8.37 12.98 -24.31
C VAL A 116 -7.80 14.39 -24.28
N ASN A 117 -8.41 15.31 -25.02
CA ASN A 117 -7.95 16.70 -25.04
C ASN A 117 -8.32 17.45 -23.74
N GLU A 118 -7.80 18.68 -23.58
CA GLU A 118 -8.06 19.58 -22.44
C GLU A 118 -9.56 19.77 -22.10
N ASN A 119 -10.46 19.62 -23.10
CA ASN A 119 -11.91 19.79 -22.95
C ASN A 119 -12.63 18.48 -22.56
N GLY A 120 -11.89 17.39 -22.29
CA GLY A 120 -12.48 16.10 -21.93
C GLY A 120 -13.00 15.30 -23.11
N VAL A 121 -12.64 15.64 -24.35
CA VAL A 121 -13.10 14.92 -25.54
C VAL A 121 -12.03 13.94 -26.02
N VAL A 122 -12.42 12.67 -26.16
CA VAL A 122 -11.60 11.62 -26.79
C VAL A 122 -11.35 12.00 -28.24
N SER A 123 -10.07 12.14 -28.62
CA SER A 123 -9.69 12.64 -29.94
C SER A 123 -8.77 11.73 -30.74
N ALA A 124 -8.15 10.74 -30.09
CA ALA A 124 -7.45 9.63 -30.75
C ALA A 124 -7.59 8.35 -29.92
N THR A 125 -7.73 7.22 -30.60
CA THR A 125 -7.75 5.88 -30.01
C THR A 125 -7.26 4.91 -31.07
N ASP A 126 -6.02 4.46 -30.95
CA ASP A 126 -5.36 3.67 -31.99
C ASP A 126 -4.36 2.68 -31.35
N PRO A 127 -4.02 1.58 -32.04
CA PRO A 127 -2.96 0.69 -31.58
C PRO A 127 -1.60 1.39 -31.68
N ILE A 128 -0.73 1.19 -30.68
CA ILE A 128 0.63 1.78 -30.67
C ILE A 128 1.55 1.03 -31.64
N SER A 129 1.37 -0.28 -31.76
CA SER A 129 2.13 -1.14 -32.65
C SER A 129 1.30 -1.66 -33.80
N THR A 130 1.94 -1.98 -34.92
CA THR A 130 1.30 -2.67 -36.05
C THR A 130 1.41 -4.21 -35.98
N SER A 131 2.23 -4.76 -35.07
CA SER A 131 2.47 -6.21 -34.95
C SER A 131 1.29 -6.96 -34.34
N ASP A 132 0.80 -8.00 -35.01
CA ASP A 132 -0.24 -8.90 -34.48
C ASP A 132 0.35 -9.95 -33.52
N GLU A 133 0.79 -9.49 -32.36
CA GLU A 133 1.38 -10.30 -31.30
C GLU A 133 0.68 -10.06 -29.96
N TRP A 134 0.86 -10.98 -29.01
CA TRP A 134 0.35 -10.83 -27.64
C TRP A 134 1.12 -9.75 -26.90
N GLU A 135 0.62 -8.53 -26.97
CA GLU A 135 1.17 -7.32 -26.38
C GLU A 135 0.43 -6.98 -25.07
N GLY A 136 1.07 -6.28 -24.14
CA GLY A 136 0.35 -5.66 -23.03
C GLY A 136 1.20 -5.27 -21.83
N TYR A 137 0.49 -4.90 -20.77
CA TYR A 137 1.04 -4.45 -19.49
C TYR A 137 2.07 -3.33 -19.65
N ALA A 138 1.67 -2.28 -20.36
CA ALA A 138 2.58 -1.20 -20.69
C ALA A 138 2.85 -0.28 -19.50
N GLY A 139 4.06 0.26 -19.47
CA GLY A 139 4.44 1.43 -18.70
C GLY A 139 4.51 2.65 -19.60
N VAL A 140 4.04 3.79 -19.10
CA VAL A 140 4.11 5.06 -19.81
C VAL A 140 4.61 6.16 -18.88
N ASP A 141 5.41 7.05 -19.42
CA ASP A 141 5.69 8.35 -18.85
C ASP A 141 5.78 9.40 -19.97
N ILE A 142 5.65 10.67 -19.62
CA ILE A 142 5.72 11.77 -20.59
C ILE A 142 6.99 12.57 -20.36
N ASP A 143 7.75 12.79 -21.43
CA ASP A 143 8.93 13.64 -21.34
C ASP A 143 8.53 15.08 -20.98
N PRO A 144 9.01 15.65 -19.86
CA PRO A 144 8.57 16.97 -19.39
C PRO A 144 9.00 18.12 -20.31
N VAL A 145 9.93 17.88 -21.25
CA VAL A 145 10.44 18.92 -22.17
C VAL A 145 9.67 18.91 -23.49
N SER A 146 9.55 17.76 -24.15
CA SER A 146 8.84 17.64 -25.43
C SER A 146 7.34 17.37 -25.29
N ALA A 147 6.88 16.95 -24.11
CA ALA A 147 5.52 16.43 -23.90
C ALA A 147 5.18 15.19 -24.76
N ASP A 148 6.19 14.48 -25.22
CA ASP A 148 6.05 13.22 -25.94
C ASP A 148 5.91 12.05 -24.94
N PRO A 149 4.86 11.21 -25.03
CA PRO A 149 4.77 10.00 -24.24
C PRO A 149 5.74 8.94 -24.76
N MET A 150 6.43 8.27 -23.83
CA MET A 150 7.24 7.08 -24.10
C MET A 150 6.58 5.87 -23.46
N VAL A 151 6.32 4.83 -24.25
CA VAL A 151 5.56 3.65 -23.83
C VAL A 151 6.41 2.40 -24.01
N ALA A 152 6.57 1.62 -22.96
CA ALA A 152 7.23 0.31 -23.01
C ALA A 152 6.22 -0.80 -22.72
N TRP A 153 6.31 -1.92 -23.42
CA TRP A 153 5.43 -3.08 -23.23
C TRP A 153 6.18 -4.36 -23.56
N HIS A 154 5.63 -5.50 -23.18
CA HIS A 154 6.21 -6.78 -23.55
C HIS A 154 5.39 -7.55 -24.58
N THR A 155 6.07 -8.45 -25.29
CA THR A 155 5.47 -9.43 -26.21
C THR A 155 5.83 -10.86 -25.81
N ALA A 156 5.15 -11.85 -26.42
CA ALA A 156 5.47 -13.27 -26.28
C ALA A 156 5.69 -13.74 -24.82
N PHE A 157 4.74 -13.40 -23.95
CA PHE A 157 4.78 -13.68 -22.51
C PHE A 157 5.12 -15.15 -22.18
N GLY A 158 6.01 -15.36 -21.20
CA GLY A 158 6.39 -16.69 -20.73
C GLY A 158 7.27 -17.48 -21.70
N SER A 159 7.81 -16.83 -22.74
CA SER A 159 8.77 -17.43 -23.67
C SER A 159 10.18 -16.84 -23.46
N PRO A 160 11.27 -17.63 -23.61
CA PRO A 160 12.63 -17.10 -23.73
C PRO A 160 12.82 -16.12 -24.90
N ASP A 161 11.94 -16.20 -25.91
CA ASP A 161 11.88 -15.26 -27.03
C ASP A 161 11.12 -13.96 -26.68
N GLY A 162 10.59 -13.85 -25.46
CA GLY A 162 9.87 -12.68 -24.96
C GLY A 162 10.76 -11.45 -24.88
N MET A 163 10.22 -10.31 -25.31
CA MET A 163 10.94 -9.04 -25.42
C MET A 163 10.16 -7.91 -24.77
N VAL A 164 10.87 -6.86 -24.37
CA VAL A 164 10.29 -5.55 -24.07
C VAL A 164 10.63 -4.60 -25.22
N TYR A 165 9.59 -4.01 -25.79
CA TYR A 165 9.67 -2.97 -26.81
C TYR A 165 9.34 -1.62 -26.19
N MET A 166 9.76 -0.57 -26.90
CA MET A 166 9.34 0.80 -26.63
C MET A 166 8.99 1.51 -27.94
N SER A 167 8.07 2.47 -27.85
CA SER A 167 7.82 3.49 -28.86
C SER A 167 7.51 4.81 -28.16
N TYR A 168 7.60 5.91 -28.90
CA TYR A 168 7.23 7.23 -28.44
C TYR A 168 6.44 7.97 -29.52
N ASP A 169 5.50 8.81 -29.08
CA ASP A 169 4.68 9.66 -29.95
C ASP A 169 5.31 11.05 -30.07
N LEU A 170 5.49 11.52 -31.30
CA LEU A 170 6.16 12.79 -31.60
C LEU A 170 5.16 13.97 -31.60
N TYR A 171 4.51 14.18 -30.46
CA TYR A 171 3.54 15.26 -30.29
C TYR A 171 4.18 16.63 -30.54
N HIS A 172 5.38 16.88 -30.04
CA HIS A 172 6.07 18.17 -30.23
C HIS A 172 6.33 18.53 -31.70
N MET A 173 6.35 17.55 -32.60
CA MET A 173 6.51 17.79 -34.04
C MET A 173 5.18 18.10 -34.75
N MET A 174 4.08 17.48 -34.31
CA MET A 174 2.79 17.55 -34.99
C MET A 174 1.76 18.47 -34.33
N GLY A 175 1.84 18.69 -33.03
CA GLY A 175 0.80 19.34 -32.22
C GLY A 175 -0.49 18.52 -32.14
N ALA A 176 -0.39 17.20 -32.32
CA ALA A 176 -1.49 16.25 -32.27
C ALA A 176 -0.94 14.86 -31.92
N PRO A 177 -1.72 14.01 -31.22
CA PRO A 177 -1.29 12.66 -30.85
C PRO A 177 -1.29 11.72 -32.07
N GLY A 178 -0.57 10.61 -31.96
CA GLY A 178 -0.64 9.46 -32.87
C GLY A 178 0.49 9.34 -33.89
N LEU A 179 1.54 10.17 -33.82
CA LEU A 179 2.78 10.00 -34.59
C LEU A 179 3.76 9.10 -33.82
N TRP A 180 3.35 7.85 -33.60
CA TRP A 180 4.20 6.83 -33.02
C TRP A 180 5.30 6.43 -33.99
N ILE A 181 6.53 6.34 -33.49
CA ILE A 181 7.62 5.75 -34.26
C ILE A 181 7.50 4.22 -34.30
N ASP A 182 8.19 3.59 -35.24
CA ASP A 182 8.28 2.13 -35.28
C ASP A 182 8.86 1.60 -33.95
N PRO A 183 8.21 0.63 -33.28
CA PRO A 183 8.69 0.07 -32.03
C PRO A 183 10.12 -0.48 -32.13
N PHE A 184 10.93 -0.26 -31.10
CA PHE A 184 12.30 -0.76 -31.01
C PHE A 184 12.52 -1.57 -29.74
N GLU A 185 13.47 -2.52 -29.80
CA GLU A 185 13.80 -3.41 -28.69
C GLU A 185 14.49 -2.63 -27.55
N VAL A 186 14.03 -2.83 -26.32
CA VAL A 186 14.67 -2.31 -25.09
C VAL A 186 15.22 -3.46 -24.26
N ILE A 187 14.47 -4.54 -24.02
CA ILE A 187 14.98 -5.73 -23.33
C ILE A 187 14.81 -6.93 -24.24
N ASN A 188 15.93 -7.51 -24.63
CA ASN A 188 15.99 -8.78 -25.33
C ASN A 188 16.58 -9.82 -24.37
N ASN A 189 15.70 -10.63 -23.76
CA ASN A 189 16.08 -11.57 -22.69
C ASN A 189 17.21 -12.51 -23.12
N ALA A 190 17.11 -13.09 -24.32
CA ALA A 190 18.14 -13.98 -24.85
C ALA A 190 19.50 -13.28 -25.03
N THR A 191 19.50 -12.04 -25.53
CA THR A 191 20.74 -11.27 -25.78
C THR A 191 21.41 -10.86 -24.47
N LEU A 192 20.64 -10.34 -23.53
CA LEU A 192 21.17 -9.83 -22.26
C LEU A 192 21.60 -10.96 -21.32
N SER A 193 20.89 -12.10 -21.34
CA SER A 193 21.35 -13.35 -20.70
C SER A 193 22.69 -13.82 -21.28
N ALA A 194 22.85 -13.84 -22.61
CA ALA A 194 24.11 -14.23 -23.25
C ALA A 194 25.29 -13.28 -22.96
N GLN A 195 25.01 -12.03 -22.62
CA GLN A 195 26.01 -11.04 -22.17
C GLN A 195 26.38 -11.20 -20.69
N GLY A 196 25.65 -12.02 -19.93
CA GLY A 196 25.85 -12.21 -18.50
C GLY A 196 25.44 -11.00 -17.67
N ILE A 197 24.42 -10.24 -18.12
CA ILE A 197 23.91 -9.05 -17.40
C ILE A 197 23.14 -9.46 -16.14
N TYR A 198 22.46 -10.60 -16.15
CA TYR A 198 21.64 -11.08 -15.03
C TYR A 198 22.31 -12.25 -14.30
N PRO A 199 22.03 -12.43 -13.00
CA PRO A 199 22.69 -13.45 -12.18
C PRO A 199 22.30 -14.88 -12.56
N TYR A 200 21.09 -15.12 -13.05
CA TYR A 200 20.60 -16.46 -13.36
C TYR A 200 20.25 -16.65 -14.85
N ALA A 201 20.56 -17.83 -15.38
CA ALA A 201 20.46 -18.11 -16.81
C ALA A 201 19.02 -18.22 -17.32
N ASP A 202 18.08 -18.48 -16.42
CA ASP A 202 16.65 -18.64 -16.67
C ASP A 202 15.84 -17.37 -16.40
N ASP A 203 16.45 -16.28 -15.92
CA ASP A 203 15.74 -15.01 -15.69
C ASP A 203 15.09 -14.48 -16.99
N LEU A 204 13.80 -14.13 -16.89
CA LEU A 204 13.00 -13.60 -17.99
C LEU A 204 12.24 -12.36 -17.52
N PHE A 205 12.64 -11.18 -18.01
CA PHE A 205 12.08 -9.90 -17.58
C PHE A 205 10.91 -9.45 -18.48
N PHE A 206 9.77 -9.19 -17.85
CA PHE A 206 8.50 -8.76 -18.43
C PHE A 206 7.83 -7.67 -17.58
N TRP A 207 6.60 -7.27 -17.94
CA TRP A 207 5.81 -6.26 -17.22
C TRP A 207 6.60 -4.95 -16.99
N PRO A 208 6.98 -4.26 -18.07
CA PRO A 208 7.83 -3.08 -17.98
C PRO A 208 7.08 -1.87 -17.44
N TYR A 209 7.82 -0.99 -16.77
CA TYR A 209 7.36 0.31 -16.32
C TYR A 209 8.34 1.40 -16.75
N THR A 210 7.81 2.53 -17.20
CA THR A 210 8.57 3.64 -17.78
C THR A 210 8.56 4.83 -16.85
N PHE A 211 9.72 5.48 -16.68
CA PHE A 211 9.90 6.72 -15.92
C PHE A 211 10.86 7.64 -16.66
N ILE A 212 10.66 8.96 -16.61
CA ILE A 212 11.53 9.95 -17.22
C ILE A 212 11.86 11.02 -16.19
N ASP A 213 13.14 11.27 -15.96
CA ASP A 213 13.60 12.37 -15.10
C ASP A 213 14.96 12.90 -15.57
N SER A 214 15.64 13.64 -14.71
CA SER A 214 16.93 14.28 -14.93
C SER A 214 18.03 13.27 -15.32
N SER A 215 18.90 13.71 -16.24
CA SER A 215 20.08 12.96 -16.66
C SER A 215 21.34 13.43 -15.94
N PRO A 216 22.31 12.54 -15.65
CA PRO A 216 23.64 12.96 -15.19
C PRO A 216 24.43 13.78 -16.23
N LEU A 217 24.03 13.79 -17.50
CA LEU A 217 24.66 14.61 -18.53
C LEU A 217 24.31 16.11 -18.38
N GLY A 218 23.19 16.42 -17.69
CA GLY A 218 22.70 17.77 -17.47
C GLY A 218 22.29 18.51 -18.75
N GLY A 219 21.98 19.81 -18.60
CA GLY A 219 21.50 20.62 -19.72
C GLY A 219 20.10 20.18 -20.17
N ASP A 220 19.93 19.95 -21.46
CA ASP A 220 18.65 19.51 -22.04
C ASP A 220 18.48 17.99 -21.99
N TYR A 221 19.43 17.23 -21.46
CA TYR A 221 19.31 15.76 -21.39
C TYR A 221 18.37 15.31 -20.27
N ARG A 222 17.56 14.30 -20.59
CA ARG A 222 16.73 13.54 -19.66
C ARG A 222 17.15 12.07 -19.72
N ARG A 223 16.80 11.31 -18.67
CA ARG A 223 17.02 9.88 -18.61
C ARG A 223 15.68 9.18 -18.58
N VAL A 224 15.47 8.27 -19.53
CA VAL A 224 14.37 7.32 -19.48
C VAL A 224 14.84 6.06 -18.76
N TYR A 225 14.01 5.56 -17.86
CA TYR A 225 14.18 4.30 -17.15
C TYR A 225 13.06 3.35 -17.57
N VAL A 226 13.43 2.10 -17.83
CA VAL A 226 12.50 0.99 -18.03
C VAL A 226 12.90 -0.10 -17.05
N TYR A 227 12.07 -0.37 -16.05
CA TYR A 227 12.28 -1.56 -15.21
C TYR A 227 11.26 -2.64 -15.54
N ALA A 228 11.72 -3.88 -15.57
CA ALA A 228 10.90 -5.07 -15.83
C ALA A 228 11.10 -6.08 -14.71
N ASN A 229 10.04 -6.81 -14.36
CA ASN A 229 10.07 -7.85 -13.33
C ASN A 229 10.37 -9.22 -13.94
N ASN A 230 11.09 -10.04 -13.20
CA ASN A 230 11.33 -11.42 -13.57
C ASN A 230 10.05 -12.26 -13.43
N TYR A 231 9.70 -12.97 -14.50
CA TYR A 231 8.59 -13.90 -14.57
C TYR A 231 8.94 -15.30 -14.02
N THR A 232 10.22 -15.63 -13.97
CA THR A 232 10.66 -17.01 -13.78
C THR A 232 10.24 -17.53 -12.40
N ASN A 233 9.59 -18.69 -12.39
CA ASN A 233 9.26 -19.38 -11.15
C ASN A 233 10.56 -19.82 -10.49
N SER A 234 10.71 -19.50 -9.20
CA SER A 234 11.92 -19.75 -8.42
C SER A 234 12.50 -21.13 -8.71
N HIS A 235 13.81 -21.19 -8.88
CA HIS A 235 14.52 -22.27 -9.54
C HIS A 235 14.33 -23.66 -8.89
N GLY A 236 13.22 -24.33 -9.24
CA GLY A 236 12.96 -25.73 -8.93
C GLY A 236 12.14 -26.06 -7.68
N THR A 237 11.60 -25.11 -6.91
CA THR A 237 10.85 -25.45 -5.67
C THR A 237 9.50 -24.79 -5.43
N SER A 238 9.10 -23.71 -6.12
CA SER A 238 7.74 -23.14 -5.97
C SER A 238 7.08 -22.77 -7.30
N SER A 239 5.74 -22.79 -7.32
CA SER A 239 4.91 -22.43 -8.49
C SER A 239 4.69 -20.92 -8.63
N LEU A 240 5.47 -20.09 -7.93
CA LEU A 240 5.26 -18.65 -7.84
C LEU A 240 6.52 -17.88 -8.28
N PRO A 241 6.37 -16.76 -9.02
CA PRO A 241 7.49 -15.99 -9.56
C PRO A 241 8.21 -15.24 -8.44
N SER A 242 9.55 -15.28 -8.45
CA SER A 242 10.38 -14.44 -7.60
C SER A 242 10.86 -13.24 -8.43
N GLU A 243 10.23 -12.09 -8.17
CA GLU A 243 10.25 -10.91 -9.07
C GLU A 243 11.44 -9.97 -8.78
N ASN A 244 12.68 -10.46 -8.92
CA ASN A 244 13.81 -9.54 -9.08
C ASN A 244 13.62 -8.70 -10.34
N VAL A 245 14.35 -7.59 -10.43
CA VAL A 245 14.15 -6.61 -11.49
C VAL A 245 15.40 -6.37 -12.30
N LEU A 246 15.16 -6.06 -13.56
CA LEU A 246 16.12 -5.46 -14.45
C LEU A 246 15.73 -4.00 -14.67
N ILE A 247 16.69 -3.10 -14.52
CA ILE A 247 16.58 -1.69 -14.90
C ILE A 247 17.39 -1.49 -16.19
N GLY A 248 16.72 -1.08 -17.25
CA GLY A 248 17.32 -0.43 -18.41
C GLY A 248 17.21 1.09 -18.28
N TYR A 249 18.25 1.84 -18.62
CA TYR A 249 18.18 3.29 -18.70
C TYR A 249 18.96 3.84 -19.89
N ALA A 250 18.50 4.97 -20.43
CA ALA A 250 19.13 5.67 -21.54
C ALA A 250 18.99 7.19 -21.36
N ASP A 251 20.07 7.91 -21.63
CA ASP A 251 20.07 9.37 -21.69
C ASP A 251 19.70 9.84 -23.10
N PHE A 252 18.86 10.86 -23.20
CA PHE A 252 18.39 11.40 -24.47
C PHE A 252 18.12 12.90 -24.39
N ASP A 253 18.21 13.58 -25.53
CA ASP A 253 17.64 14.91 -25.73
C ASP A 253 16.56 14.90 -26.82
N THR A 254 15.97 16.05 -27.16
CA THR A 254 14.92 16.12 -28.20
C THR A 254 15.47 15.77 -29.60
N SER A 255 16.76 16.02 -29.87
CA SER A 255 17.35 15.66 -31.15
C SER A 255 17.49 14.15 -31.35
N ASP A 256 17.61 13.39 -30.26
CA ASP A 256 17.53 11.93 -30.29
C ASP A 256 16.12 11.45 -30.66
N LEU A 257 15.07 12.13 -30.19
CA LEU A 257 13.67 11.84 -30.57
C LEU A 257 13.40 12.20 -32.04
N ASP A 258 13.88 13.36 -32.49
CA ASP A 258 13.80 13.80 -33.90
C ASP A 258 14.46 12.81 -34.88
N ALA A 259 15.46 12.06 -34.41
CA ALA A 259 16.13 11.04 -35.20
C ALA A 259 15.28 9.77 -35.42
N GLN A 260 14.17 9.61 -34.67
CA GLN A 260 13.22 8.49 -34.79
C GLN A 260 13.91 7.13 -34.74
N SER A 261 14.80 6.97 -33.75
CA SER A 261 15.64 5.79 -33.62
C SER A 261 15.72 5.29 -32.18
N SER A 262 16.30 4.11 -31.99
CA SER A 262 16.56 3.55 -30.66
C SER A 262 17.57 4.40 -29.88
N LEU A 263 17.40 4.45 -28.56
CA LEU A 263 18.34 5.08 -27.65
C LEU A 263 19.53 4.15 -27.29
N SER A 264 20.55 4.73 -26.64
CA SER A 264 21.70 3.96 -26.14
C SER A 264 21.46 3.48 -24.71
N TRP A 265 21.10 2.21 -24.58
CA TRP A 265 20.70 1.62 -23.30
C TRP A 265 21.85 1.03 -22.49
N SER A 266 21.77 1.21 -21.18
CA SER A 266 22.56 0.53 -20.16
C SER A 266 21.63 -0.27 -19.26
N TYR A 267 22.15 -1.35 -18.67
CA TYR A 267 21.34 -2.33 -17.94
C TYR A 267 21.99 -2.76 -16.64
N ARG A 268 21.16 -3.09 -15.65
CA ARG A 268 21.59 -3.71 -14.40
C ARG A 268 20.43 -4.35 -13.63
N THR A 269 20.76 -5.28 -12.75
CA THR A 269 19.85 -5.76 -11.71
C THR A 269 20.07 -5.01 -10.40
N ILE A 270 19.26 -5.34 -9.38
CA ILE A 270 19.41 -4.82 -8.02
C ILE A 270 19.89 -5.94 -7.12
N GLU A 271 21.06 -5.76 -6.52
CA GLU A 271 21.79 -6.81 -5.81
C GLU A 271 20.98 -7.42 -4.66
N GLN A 272 20.19 -6.61 -3.95
CA GLN A 272 19.33 -7.08 -2.87
C GLN A 272 18.14 -7.91 -3.38
N MET A 273 17.55 -7.55 -4.53
CA MET A 273 16.44 -8.32 -5.11
C MET A 273 16.94 -9.62 -5.76
N ASP A 274 18.15 -9.61 -6.31
CA ASP A 274 18.80 -10.84 -6.80
C ASP A 274 19.10 -11.82 -5.66
N ALA A 275 19.46 -11.31 -4.48
CA ALA A 275 19.63 -12.11 -3.27
C ALA A 275 18.29 -12.69 -2.76
N TRP A 276 17.20 -11.94 -2.92
CA TRP A 276 15.84 -12.41 -2.61
C TRP A 276 15.35 -13.50 -3.58
N ASN A 277 15.82 -13.44 -4.83
CA ASN A 277 15.55 -14.43 -5.88
C ASN A 277 16.40 -15.71 -5.74
N ALA A 278 17.53 -15.65 -5.03
CA ALA A 278 18.45 -16.79 -4.87
C ALA A 278 17.77 -18.05 -4.25
N GLU A 279 18.05 -19.23 -4.83
CA GLU A 279 17.51 -20.54 -4.44
C GLU A 279 17.60 -20.88 -2.93
N ASP A 280 16.52 -21.52 -2.42
CA ASP A 280 16.33 -22.37 -1.21
C ASP A 280 16.78 -21.83 0.18
N PRO A 281 15.95 -21.91 1.26
CA PRO A 281 14.60 -22.49 1.32
C PRO A 281 13.42 -21.54 1.17
N GLU A 282 13.60 -20.22 1.26
CA GLU A 282 12.48 -19.27 1.21
C GLU A 282 12.73 -18.21 0.14
N TRP A 283 12.11 -18.30 -1.03
CA TRP A 283 12.13 -17.19 -1.99
C TRP A 283 11.29 -16.04 -1.44
N MET A 284 11.64 -14.81 -1.83
CA MET A 284 10.90 -13.61 -1.42
C MET A 284 10.35 -12.86 -2.63
N ARG A 285 9.13 -12.34 -2.49
CA ARG A 285 8.42 -11.55 -3.50
C ARG A 285 8.33 -10.09 -3.07
N PRO A 286 8.97 -9.18 -3.80
CA PRO A 286 8.85 -7.76 -3.52
C PRO A 286 7.71 -7.11 -4.32
N PHE A 287 6.66 -6.70 -3.62
CA PHE A 287 5.64 -5.80 -4.14
C PHE A 287 6.14 -4.37 -4.02
N LYS A 288 6.12 -3.62 -5.12
CA LYS A 288 6.88 -2.37 -5.21
C LYS A 288 6.39 -1.42 -6.29
N GLY A 289 6.51 -0.12 -5.99
CA GLY A 289 6.57 0.95 -6.96
C GLY A 289 7.99 1.52 -7.05
N MET A 290 8.34 2.07 -8.22
CA MET A 290 9.57 2.85 -8.42
C MET A 290 9.22 4.34 -8.40
N VAL A 291 10.12 5.14 -7.85
CA VAL A 291 10.09 6.61 -7.94
C VAL A 291 11.45 7.10 -8.43
N VAL A 292 11.42 8.17 -9.22
CA VAL A 292 12.60 8.86 -9.71
C VAL A 292 12.40 10.34 -9.50
N HIS A 293 13.43 11.01 -8.99
CA HIS A 293 13.51 12.46 -8.94
C HIS A 293 14.96 12.91 -8.87
N ASP A 294 15.36 13.81 -9.79
CA ASP A 294 16.74 14.29 -9.89
C ASP A 294 17.75 13.14 -10.04
N ASN A 295 18.64 12.97 -9.07
CA ASN A 295 19.64 11.89 -9.01
C ASN A 295 19.15 10.69 -8.20
N VAL A 296 17.96 10.73 -7.60
CA VAL A 296 17.46 9.68 -6.73
C VAL A 296 16.55 8.74 -7.50
N VAL A 297 16.90 7.45 -7.48
CA VAL A 297 16.06 6.34 -7.94
C VAL A 297 15.77 5.45 -6.74
N ALA A 298 14.50 5.18 -6.45
CA ALA A 298 14.13 4.33 -5.34
C ALA A 298 13.01 3.34 -5.67
N PHE A 299 13.03 2.19 -5.01
CA PHE A 299 11.94 1.23 -4.97
C PHE A 299 11.39 1.18 -3.55
N ALA A 300 10.08 1.32 -3.41
CA ALA A 300 9.40 1.27 -2.11
C ALA A 300 8.19 0.34 -2.17
N GLY A 301 7.93 -0.34 -1.07
CA GLY A 301 6.84 -1.28 -0.95
C GLY A 301 7.04 -2.26 0.19
N TYR A 302 6.66 -3.51 -0.01
CA TYR A 302 6.81 -4.57 0.97
C TYR A 302 7.20 -5.90 0.33
N VAL A 303 7.83 -6.77 1.10
CA VAL A 303 8.36 -8.05 0.65
C VAL A 303 7.81 -9.17 1.52
N THR A 304 7.45 -10.29 0.90
CA THR A 304 6.92 -11.47 1.61
C THR A 304 7.46 -12.79 1.06
N ASN A 305 7.46 -13.85 1.87
CA ASN A 305 7.92 -15.20 1.49
C ASN A 305 6.76 -16.21 1.34
N GLU A 306 7.05 -17.40 0.79
CA GLU A 306 6.09 -18.52 0.74
C GLU A 306 5.79 -19.01 2.16
N GLY A 307 4.54 -18.85 2.59
CA GLY A 307 4.11 -19.14 3.96
C GLY A 307 3.87 -17.89 4.81
N GLY A 308 4.09 -16.68 4.26
CA GLY A 308 3.72 -15.40 4.88
C GLY A 308 4.35 -15.13 6.24
N THR A 309 5.43 -15.82 6.57
CA THR A 309 6.16 -15.69 7.85
C THR A 309 7.07 -14.47 7.88
N VAL A 310 7.43 -13.94 6.71
CA VAL A 310 8.14 -12.67 6.54
C VAL A 310 7.22 -11.72 5.76
N SER A 311 6.99 -10.53 6.30
CA SER A 311 6.14 -9.51 5.70
C SER A 311 6.57 -8.11 6.13
N ASN A 312 7.54 -7.54 5.40
CA ASN A 312 8.21 -6.31 5.81
C ASN A 312 8.10 -5.22 4.76
N ALA A 313 7.97 -3.98 5.21
CA ALA A 313 8.20 -2.83 4.35
C ALA A 313 9.67 -2.77 3.96
N PHE A 314 9.95 -2.28 2.76
CA PHE A 314 11.30 -1.98 2.34
C PHE A 314 11.39 -0.72 1.49
N VAL A 315 12.58 -0.12 1.52
CA VAL A 315 13.00 0.92 0.59
C VAL A 315 14.42 0.61 0.11
N LEU A 316 14.62 0.65 -1.21
CA LEU A 316 15.92 0.54 -1.87
C LEU A 316 16.21 1.87 -2.56
N ILE A 317 17.28 2.57 -2.20
CA ILE A 317 17.60 3.91 -2.71
C ILE A 317 18.95 3.93 -3.42
N ASN A 318 19.02 4.61 -4.55
CA ASN A 318 20.25 4.97 -5.23
C ASN A 318 20.25 6.48 -5.52
N GLU A 319 21.22 7.21 -5.01
CA GLU A 319 21.35 8.67 -5.21
C GLU A 319 22.30 9.02 -6.37
N ASN A 320 22.44 8.13 -7.35
CA ASN A 320 23.34 8.31 -8.47
C ASN A 320 22.68 7.87 -9.78
N TYR A 321 21.48 8.36 -10.05
CA TYR A 321 20.74 8.16 -11.31
C TYR A 321 20.51 6.68 -11.66
N GLY A 322 20.36 5.82 -10.64
CA GLY A 322 20.24 4.38 -10.81
C GLY A 322 21.57 3.68 -11.13
N GLU A 323 22.72 4.34 -10.96
CA GLU A 323 24.06 3.77 -11.20
C GLU A 323 24.76 3.43 -9.87
N GLY A 324 25.31 2.22 -9.74
CA GLY A 324 25.99 1.76 -8.51
C GLY A 324 25.04 1.19 -7.44
N PRO A 325 25.53 0.66 -6.31
CA PRO A 325 24.69 -0.12 -5.39
C PRO A 325 23.47 0.65 -4.87
N PHE A 326 22.39 -0.08 -4.58
CA PHE A 326 21.23 0.45 -3.86
C PHE A 326 21.42 0.24 -2.35
N GLU A 327 21.17 1.28 -1.56
CA GLU A 327 21.08 1.18 -0.10
C GLU A 327 19.72 0.60 0.29
N TYR A 328 19.72 -0.32 1.25
CA TYR A 328 18.55 -1.10 1.66
C TYR A 328 18.11 -0.74 3.08
N TYR A 329 16.83 -0.40 3.21
CA TYR A 329 16.14 -0.14 4.47
C TYR A 329 14.91 -1.03 4.58
N SER A 330 14.60 -1.48 5.79
CA SER A 330 13.42 -2.29 6.05
C SER A 330 12.80 -1.97 7.40
N SER A 331 11.51 -2.28 7.52
CA SER A 331 10.78 -2.18 8.78
C SER A 331 9.82 -3.35 8.91
N ASP A 332 9.73 -3.88 10.12
CA ASP A 332 8.62 -4.76 10.45
C ASP A 332 7.37 -3.91 10.70
N PHE A 333 6.24 -4.36 10.14
CA PHE A 333 4.91 -3.79 10.40
C PHE A 333 4.04 -4.88 11.00
N ILE A 334 4.61 -5.56 12.00
CA ILE A 334 3.95 -6.58 12.80
C ILE A 334 3.48 -5.93 14.10
N PHE A 335 2.17 -5.83 14.26
CA PHE A 335 1.56 -5.24 15.46
C PHE A 335 0.77 -6.30 16.21
N ASP A 336 1.12 -6.52 17.48
CA ASP A 336 0.37 -7.40 18.37
C ASP A 336 -1.00 -6.80 18.67
N GLN A 337 -2.06 -7.59 18.55
CA GLN A 337 -3.45 -7.18 18.71
C GLN A 337 -4.17 -7.98 19.79
N TRP A 338 -5.07 -7.30 20.52
CA TRP A 338 -5.87 -7.93 21.56
C TRP A 338 -6.91 -8.88 20.99
N ASN A 339 -7.20 -9.98 21.69
CA ASN A 339 -8.28 -10.91 21.34
C ASN A 339 -9.62 -10.31 21.81
N PRO A 340 -10.58 -10.01 20.92
CA PRO A 340 -11.82 -9.37 21.33
C PRO A 340 -12.65 -10.25 22.25
N LEU A 341 -13.38 -9.63 23.17
CA LEU A 341 -14.34 -10.35 24.01
C LEU A 341 -15.67 -10.42 23.27
N ASN A 342 -16.36 -11.55 23.37
CA ASN A 342 -17.76 -11.65 23.01
C ASN A 342 -18.65 -10.90 24.03
N GLU A 343 -19.95 -10.74 23.74
CA GLU A 343 -20.88 -9.94 24.59
C GLU A 343 -20.95 -10.48 26.03
N THR A 344 -20.65 -11.77 26.23
CA THR A 344 -20.64 -12.42 27.55
C THR A 344 -19.33 -12.23 28.33
N GLY A 345 -18.34 -11.55 27.76
CA GLY A 345 -17.03 -11.32 28.35
C GLY A 345 -16.08 -12.51 28.23
N THR A 346 -16.33 -13.42 27.29
CA THR A 346 -15.45 -14.54 26.97
C THR A 346 -14.61 -14.17 25.75
N GLU A 347 -13.32 -14.52 25.74
CA GLU A 347 -12.46 -14.33 24.57
C GLU A 347 -13.09 -14.94 23.31
N TYR A 348 -12.99 -14.24 22.18
CA TYR A 348 -13.66 -14.61 20.93
C TYR A 348 -12.86 -15.63 20.13
N LEU A 349 -11.55 -15.40 19.98
CA LEU A 349 -10.68 -16.23 19.16
C LEU A 349 -10.06 -17.37 19.97
N TYR A 350 -10.08 -18.56 19.39
CA TYR A 350 -9.63 -19.81 19.99
C TYR A 350 -8.73 -20.58 19.03
N SER A 351 -7.56 -21.02 19.51
CA SER A 351 -6.62 -21.86 18.74
C SER A 351 -7.08 -23.33 18.64
N ASP A 352 -7.88 -23.76 19.61
CA ASP A 352 -8.63 -25.02 19.72
C ASP A 352 -9.93 -24.67 20.47
N PRO A 353 -11.08 -25.35 20.25
CA PRO A 353 -12.35 -25.09 20.96
C PRO A 353 -12.28 -24.92 22.49
N ASN A 354 -11.16 -25.22 23.16
CA ASN A 354 -10.97 -25.04 24.60
C ASN A 354 -9.80 -24.13 25.01
N ILE A 355 -9.01 -23.60 24.06
CA ILE A 355 -7.81 -22.78 24.36
C ILE A 355 -7.98 -21.40 23.74
N PRO A 356 -8.37 -20.39 24.54
CA PRO A 356 -8.44 -19.01 24.09
C PRO A 356 -7.08 -18.55 23.54
N MET A 357 -7.08 -17.81 22.43
CA MET A 357 -5.86 -17.22 21.89
C MET A 357 -5.40 -16.09 22.82
N THR A 358 -4.16 -16.15 23.29
CA THR A 358 -3.62 -15.03 24.06
C THR A 358 -3.56 -13.76 23.19
N PRO A 359 -3.75 -12.56 23.76
CA PRO A 359 -3.74 -11.27 23.03
C PRO A 359 -2.39 -10.87 22.39
N TYR A 360 -1.47 -11.82 22.21
CA TYR A 360 -0.16 -11.67 21.55
C TYR A 360 0.01 -12.64 20.36
N ILE A 361 -1.02 -13.40 20.01
CA ILE A 361 -1.00 -14.40 18.91
C ILE A 361 -1.80 -13.89 17.70
N VAL A 362 -2.49 -12.76 17.86
CA VAL A 362 -3.15 -12.03 16.77
C VAL A 362 -2.20 -10.92 16.34
N SER A 363 -1.75 -10.92 15.09
CA SER A 363 -0.86 -9.88 14.58
C SER A 363 -1.35 -9.34 13.24
N GLN A 364 -1.16 -8.04 13.02
CA GLN A 364 -1.37 -7.44 11.70
C GLN A 364 -0.08 -7.47 10.89
N ASN A 365 -0.16 -7.93 9.63
CA ASN A 365 0.97 -8.07 8.70
C ASN A 365 0.59 -7.61 7.31
N PHE A 366 1.54 -7.24 6.44
CA PHE A 366 1.19 -7.01 5.03
C PHE A 366 0.63 -8.29 4.43
N ILE A 367 -0.43 -8.11 3.68
CA ILE A 367 -1.12 -9.15 2.92
C ILE A 367 -1.09 -8.77 1.44
N HIS A 368 -1.22 -9.75 0.55
CA HIS A 368 -1.01 -9.63 -0.89
C HIS A 368 -1.85 -8.52 -1.57
N CYS A 369 -1.40 -7.27 -1.49
CA CYS A 369 -1.84 -6.11 -2.27
C CYS A 369 -0.89 -5.92 -3.44
N GLY A 370 -1.13 -6.66 -4.53
CA GLY A 370 -0.16 -6.83 -5.60
C GLY A 370 0.14 -5.57 -6.40
N HIS A 371 -0.85 -4.69 -6.53
CA HIS A 371 -0.84 -3.63 -7.53
C HIS A 371 -0.92 -2.25 -6.89
N MET A 372 0.27 -1.70 -6.62
CA MET A 372 0.44 -0.39 -5.99
C MET A 372 1.50 0.45 -6.70
N ASN A 373 1.52 1.76 -6.43
CA ASN A 373 2.59 2.66 -6.84
C ASN A 373 3.18 3.38 -5.62
N ALA A 374 4.32 4.02 -5.84
CA ALA A 374 4.95 4.91 -4.86
C ALA A 374 5.03 6.33 -5.44
N ILE A 375 5.16 7.32 -4.56
CA ILE A 375 5.35 8.73 -4.88
C ILE A 375 6.39 9.35 -3.95
N PHE A 376 7.10 10.37 -4.43
CA PHE A 376 7.76 11.31 -3.53
C PHE A 376 6.74 12.30 -2.96
N LYS A 377 6.88 12.76 -1.72
CA LYS A 377 6.08 13.84 -1.12
C LYS A 377 6.93 14.71 -0.20
N ASP A 378 6.35 15.81 0.32
CA ASP A 378 7.00 16.73 1.26
C ASP A 378 8.35 17.23 0.72
N ASP A 379 8.32 17.96 -0.39
CA ASP A 379 9.51 18.43 -1.12
C ASP A 379 10.51 17.31 -1.47
N ASN A 380 9.97 16.14 -1.79
CA ASN A 380 10.70 14.92 -2.13
C ASN A 380 11.62 14.40 -1.01
N THR A 381 11.35 14.81 0.24
CA THR A 381 12.06 14.28 1.42
C THR A 381 11.44 13.00 1.96
N LYS A 382 10.27 12.59 1.46
CA LYS A 382 9.58 11.36 1.85
C LYS A 382 9.15 10.56 0.64
N ILE A 383 9.19 9.24 0.77
CA ILE A 383 8.58 8.31 -0.18
C ILE A 383 7.33 7.73 0.47
N SER A 384 6.21 7.80 -0.23
CA SER A 384 4.93 7.26 0.22
C SER A 384 4.42 6.20 -0.76
N TRP A 385 3.82 5.15 -0.23
CA TRP A 385 3.10 4.14 -1.00
C TRP A 385 1.91 3.64 -0.19
N THR A 386 1.03 2.91 -0.84
CA THR A 386 -0.16 2.38 -0.18
C THR A 386 -0.10 0.88 -0.01
N GLY A 387 -0.83 0.37 0.98
CA GLY A 387 -0.95 -1.06 1.21
C GLY A 387 -2.08 -1.37 2.17
N ALA A 388 -2.26 -2.64 2.49
CA ALA A 388 -3.18 -3.07 3.53
C ALA A 388 -2.45 -4.01 4.48
N LEU A 389 -2.83 -3.95 5.76
CA LEU A 389 -2.44 -4.95 6.74
C LEU A 389 -3.60 -5.92 6.92
N GLY A 390 -3.31 -7.20 7.15
CA GLY A 390 -4.31 -8.21 7.46
C GLY A 390 -4.05 -8.85 8.80
N ILE A 391 -5.12 -9.37 9.41
CA ILE A 391 -5.01 -10.10 10.67
C ILE A 391 -4.54 -11.53 10.42
N THR A 392 -3.47 -11.92 11.10
CA THR A 392 -2.91 -13.27 11.08
C THR A 392 -2.87 -13.86 12.49
N PHE A 393 -2.84 -15.19 12.54
CA PHE A 393 -2.91 -15.98 13.77
C PHE A 393 -1.70 -16.93 13.85
N ASP A 394 -0.87 -16.80 14.88
CA ASP A 394 0.23 -17.74 15.11
C ASP A 394 -0.33 -19.11 15.58
N ALA A 395 -0.03 -20.20 14.86
CA ALA A 395 -0.41 -21.53 15.34
C ALA A 395 0.50 -21.95 16.52
N LEU A 396 -0.12 -22.25 17.66
CA LEU A 396 0.57 -22.69 18.89
C LEU A 396 1.35 -24.02 18.76
N ASP A 397 1.26 -24.73 17.62
CA ASP A 397 1.83 -26.07 17.44
C ASP A 397 3.18 -26.09 16.72
N GLY A 398 3.75 -24.93 16.38
CA GLY A 398 5.04 -24.83 15.72
C GLY A 398 5.03 -25.25 14.25
N ASN A 399 3.85 -25.35 13.61
CA ASN A 399 3.70 -25.60 12.18
C ASN A 399 3.56 -24.33 11.32
N GLY A 400 3.95 -23.16 11.84
CA GLY A 400 3.79 -21.86 11.17
C GLY A 400 2.39 -21.26 11.37
N PRO A 401 2.16 -20.01 10.95
CA PRO A 401 0.86 -19.34 11.09
C PRO A 401 -0.25 -20.22 10.49
N GLY A 402 -1.21 -20.60 11.33
CA GLY A 402 -2.33 -21.44 10.95
C GLY A 402 -3.38 -20.57 10.28
N TYR A 403 -3.31 -20.45 8.95
CA TYR A 403 -4.27 -19.69 8.15
C TYR A 403 -5.64 -20.38 8.13
N TYR A 404 -6.43 -20.21 9.19
CA TYR A 404 -7.84 -20.64 9.17
C TYR A 404 -8.66 -19.62 8.38
N TYR A 405 -9.53 -20.11 7.50
CA TYR A 405 -10.17 -19.43 6.37
C TYR A 405 -11.28 -18.42 6.74
N PRO A 406 -11.06 -17.54 7.73
CA PRO A 406 -11.30 -16.11 7.49
C PRO A 406 -10.01 -15.29 7.34
N ALA A 407 -8.81 -15.88 7.40
CA ALA A 407 -7.48 -15.22 7.50
C ALA A 407 -7.03 -14.29 6.34
N TRP A 408 -7.95 -13.85 5.47
CA TRP A 408 -7.73 -12.82 4.46
C TRP A 408 -8.54 -11.55 4.73
N CYS A 409 -8.86 -11.30 6.00
CA CYS A 409 -9.46 -10.04 6.44
C CYS A 409 -8.43 -8.94 6.29
N GLN A 410 -8.48 -8.26 5.15
CA GLN A 410 -7.74 -7.03 4.97
C GLN A 410 -8.36 -6.02 5.91
N VAL A 411 -7.51 -5.43 6.73
CA VAL A 411 -7.80 -4.20 7.43
C VAL A 411 -7.49 -3.09 6.44
N TYR A 412 -8.33 -2.06 6.49
CA TYR A 412 -8.40 -0.89 5.62
C TYR A 412 -7.11 -0.43 4.94
N PRO A 413 -7.27 0.25 3.78
CA PRO A 413 -6.14 0.82 3.09
C PRO A 413 -5.34 1.79 3.99
N LYS A 414 -4.01 1.66 3.96
CA LYS A 414 -3.06 2.47 4.73
C LYS A 414 -2.09 3.19 3.79
N GLU A 415 -1.63 4.35 4.22
CA GLU A 415 -0.44 5.00 3.68
C GLU A 415 0.78 4.56 4.49
N PHE A 416 1.83 4.13 3.81
CA PHE A 416 3.14 3.88 4.39
C PHE A 416 4.13 4.92 3.90
N VAL A 417 5.01 5.39 4.79
CA VAL A 417 5.92 6.49 4.51
C VAL A 417 7.32 6.13 4.99
N PHE A 418 8.31 6.40 4.15
CA PHE A 418 9.72 6.41 4.50
C PHE A 418 10.27 7.83 4.40
N ASP A 419 10.88 8.32 5.47
CA ASP A 419 11.49 9.65 5.52
C ASP A 419 12.99 9.57 5.19
N LEU A 420 13.42 10.26 4.13
CA LEU A 420 14.80 10.22 3.64
C LEU A 420 15.77 10.95 4.57
N ASN A 421 15.29 11.87 5.41
CA ASN A 421 16.14 12.62 6.34
C ASN A 421 16.39 11.84 7.62
N THR A 422 15.35 11.17 8.15
CA THR A 422 15.43 10.41 9.42
C THR A 422 15.71 8.93 9.21
N LEU A 423 15.49 8.42 8.00
CA LEU A 423 15.54 7.00 7.65
C LEU A 423 14.55 6.17 8.46
N GLU A 424 13.42 6.76 8.84
CA GLU A 424 12.36 6.11 9.61
C GLU A 424 11.14 5.74 8.76
N PHE A 425 10.54 4.60 9.10
CA PHE A 425 9.27 4.15 8.54
C PHE A 425 8.10 4.57 9.43
N SER A 426 6.99 4.96 8.81
CA SER A 426 5.72 5.20 9.49
C SER A 426 4.54 4.75 8.64
N PHE A 427 3.37 4.62 9.26
CA PHE A 427 2.11 4.37 8.54
C PHE A 427 1.00 5.29 9.03
N LYS A 428 -0.08 5.37 8.24
CA LYS A 428 -1.32 6.07 8.56
C LYS A 428 -2.51 5.28 8.03
N ASP A 429 -3.55 5.24 8.83
CA ASP A 429 -4.86 4.77 8.41
C ASP A 429 -5.56 5.82 7.54
N LEU A 430 -6.20 5.38 6.46
CA LEU A 430 -6.81 6.28 5.46
C LEU A 430 -8.33 6.41 5.60
N TYR A 431 -8.95 5.57 6.42
CA TYR A 431 -10.38 5.55 6.68
C TYR A 431 -10.59 5.09 8.13
N ILE A 432 -10.69 6.04 9.06
CA ILE A 432 -10.93 5.76 10.48
C ILE A 432 -12.33 6.28 10.81
N GLU A 433 -13.22 5.43 11.32
CA GLU A 433 -14.57 5.84 11.72
C GLU A 433 -14.55 6.47 13.12
N GLY A 434 -13.65 7.42 13.40
CA GLY A 434 -13.46 7.91 14.77
C GLY A 434 -12.29 8.87 14.99
N ALA A 435 -12.03 9.16 16.27
CA ALA A 435 -10.89 9.94 16.70
C ALA A 435 -9.87 9.00 17.35
N ASP A 436 -8.87 8.58 16.57
CA ASP A 436 -7.73 7.73 16.96
C ASP A 436 -6.90 8.40 18.08
N PRO A 437 -6.86 7.82 19.30
CA PRO A 437 -6.02 8.29 20.39
C PRO A 437 -4.67 7.55 20.53
N ASP A 438 -4.35 6.55 19.70
CA ASP A 438 -3.25 5.59 19.87
C ASP A 438 -2.39 5.41 18.58
N ASP A 439 -1.49 6.37 18.30
CA ASP A 439 -0.54 6.42 17.16
C ASP A 439 0.29 5.18 16.87
N ASN A 440 0.31 4.14 17.69
CA ASN A 440 1.24 3.03 17.49
C ASN A 440 0.55 1.68 17.25
N ILE A 441 -0.76 1.68 17.11
CA ILE A 441 -1.53 0.46 16.85
C ILE A 441 -2.41 0.72 15.62
N PRO A 442 -2.33 -0.11 14.58
CA PRO A 442 -3.25 0.01 13.45
C PRO A 442 -4.66 -0.41 13.84
N MET A 443 -5.67 0.26 13.27
CA MET A 443 -7.10 -0.08 13.37
C MET A 443 -7.36 -1.57 13.27
N VAL A 444 -8.36 -2.09 14.00
CA VAL A 444 -8.78 -3.50 13.90
C VAL A 444 -10.25 -3.63 13.45
N PRO A 445 -10.66 -4.72 12.78
CA PRO A 445 -11.99 -4.90 12.19
C PRO A 445 -13.19 -4.90 13.16
N TRP A 446 -12.95 -4.89 14.47
CA TRP A 446 -13.98 -4.94 15.51
C TRP A 446 -14.01 -3.67 16.38
N ASP A 447 -13.13 -2.72 16.12
CA ASP A 447 -12.92 -1.47 16.88
C ASP A 447 -12.43 -0.42 15.86
N LEU A 448 -13.38 0.09 15.08
CA LEU A 448 -13.17 0.98 13.94
C LEU A 448 -12.95 2.44 14.34
N ASP A 449 -13.42 2.81 15.52
CA ASP A 449 -13.20 4.14 16.10
C ASP A 449 -11.94 4.21 16.98
N GLU A 450 -11.27 3.07 17.14
CA GLU A 450 -10.03 2.87 17.91
C GLU A 450 -10.15 3.30 19.38
N ASP A 451 -11.35 3.20 19.97
CA ASP A 451 -11.59 3.53 21.37
C ASP A 451 -11.20 2.39 22.35
N GLY A 452 -10.78 1.24 21.82
CA GLY A 452 -10.39 0.06 22.58
C GLY A 452 -11.56 -0.83 22.97
N VAL A 453 -12.75 -0.61 22.40
CA VAL A 453 -13.99 -1.34 22.67
C VAL A 453 -14.52 -1.96 21.38
N VAL A 454 -15.17 -3.13 21.50
CA VAL A 454 -15.84 -3.72 20.34
C VAL A 454 -17.05 -2.86 19.94
N ASP A 455 -17.11 -2.43 18.68
CA ASP A 455 -18.17 -1.57 18.14
C ASP A 455 -19.56 -2.21 18.19
N SER A 456 -19.64 -3.48 17.80
CA SER A 456 -20.90 -4.19 17.63
C SER A 456 -20.77 -5.71 17.73
N TYR A 457 -21.91 -6.37 17.99
CA TYR A 457 -22.00 -7.82 18.16
C TYR A 457 -23.13 -8.38 17.31
N ASP A 458 -22.88 -9.54 16.71
CA ASP A 458 -23.87 -10.29 15.93
C ASP A 458 -24.98 -10.86 16.85
N PRO A 459 -26.08 -11.41 16.28
CA PRO A 459 -27.17 -11.98 17.07
C PRO A 459 -26.77 -13.16 17.98
N ASP A 460 -25.63 -13.80 17.74
CA ASP A 460 -25.07 -14.88 18.55
C ASP A 460 -24.11 -14.35 19.66
N GLY A 461 -23.92 -13.03 19.72
CA GLY A 461 -23.14 -12.33 20.73
C GLY A 461 -21.64 -12.28 20.43
N TYR A 462 -21.23 -12.56 19.20
CA TYR A 462 -19.85 -12.46 18.75
C TYR A 462 -19.54 -11.08 18.17
N PRO A 463 -18.32 -10.54 18.33
CA PRO A 463 -17.95 -9.28 17.68
C PRO A 463 -18.29 -9.32 16.20
N GLU A 464 -18.98 -8.31 15.67
CA GLU A 464 -19.15 -8.21 14.22
C GLU A 464 -17.82 -7.80 13.60
N TRP A 465 -17.41 -8.53 12.57
CA TRP A 465 -16.21 -8.19 11.82
C TRP A 465 -16.61 -7.29 10.67
N VAL A 466 -16.02 -6.11 10.64
CA VAL A 466 -16.07 -5.26 9.46
C VAL A 466 -14.96 -5.66 8.52
N TYR A 467 -15.29 -6.57 7.60
CA TYR A 467 -14.44 -6.91 6.47
C TYR A 467 -14.45 -5.74 5.49
N ASN A 468 -13.51 -4.82 5.60
CA ASN A 468 -13.32 -3.82 4.55
C ASN A 468 -12.26 -4.30 3.58
N TRP A 469 -12.74 -4.72 2.41
CA TRP A 469 -11.95 -5.47 1.46
C TRP A 469 -11.83 -4.65 0.17
N PRO A 470 -10.64 -4.10 -0.15
CA PRO A 470 -10.39 -3.46 -1.43
C PRO A 470 -10.25 -4.51 -2.55
N ILE A 471 -11.26 -5.37 -2.69
CA ILE A 471 -11.33 -6.48 -3.63
C ILE A 471 -12.35 -6.18 -4.72
N TYR A 472 -12.07 -6.68 -5.92
CA TYR A 472 -13.02 -6.65 -7.01
C TYR A 472 -14.07 -7.76 -6.90
N TRP A 473 -13.73 -9.00 -6.53
CA TRP A 473 -14.63 -10.15 -6.50
C TRP A 473 -14.71 -10.87 -5.13
N PRO A 474 -15.91 -11.16 -4.57
CA PRO A 474 -16.09 -11.61 -3.19
C PRO A 474 -15.63 -13.05 -2.87
N VAL A 475 -14.94 -13.76 -3.78
CA VAL A 475 -14.61 -15.19 -3.64
C VAL A 475 -13.13 -15.50 -3.92
N GLY A 476 -12.45 -16.15 -2.96
CA GLY A 476 -11.19 -16.89 -3.15
C GLY A 476 -9.92 -16.17 -2.70
N ASP A 477 -8.76 -16.85 -2.83
CA ASP A 477 -7.40 -16.34 -2.55
C ASP A 477 -6.90 -15.40 -3.67
N VAL A 478 -7.77 -14.51 -4.17
CA VAL A 478 -7.54 -13.75 -5.41
C VAL A 478 -7.13 -12.28 -5.15
N ALA A 479 -7.03 -11.88 -3.89
CA ALA A 479 -6.64 -10.54 -3.45
C ALA A 479 -5.38 -10.00 -4.18
N PHE A 480 -4.38 -10.86 -4.40
CA PHE A 480 -3.20 -10.48 -5.19
C PHE A 480 -3.55 -9.94 -6.58
N HIS A 481 -4.45 -10.62 -7.29
CA HIS A 481 -4.80 -10.35 -8.69
C HIS A 481 -5.83 -9.24 -8.85
N GLU A 482 -6.48 -8.79 -7.78
CA GLU A 482 -7.65 -7.91 -7.85
C GLU A 482 -7.44 -6.57 -7.16
N ASN A 483 -6.60 -6.54 -6.12
CA ASN A 483 -6.38 -5.35 -5.32
C ASN A 483 -5.56 -4.33 -6.10
N VAL A 484 -6.22 -3.24 -6.50
CA VAL A 484 -5.56 -2.04 -7.03
C VAL A 484 -5.66 -0.96 -5.98
N PHE A 485 -4.52 -0.41 -5.60
CA PHE A 485 -4.48 0.81 -4.81
C PHE A 485 -3.42 1.75 -5.38
N ARG A 486 -3.85 2.93 -5.83
CA ARG A 486 -2.98 4.00 -6.29
C ARG A 486 -2.97 5.19 -5.36
N ILE A 487 -1.83 5.84 -5.26
CA ILE A 487 -1.66 7.15 -4.61
C ILE A 487 -1.05 8.13 -5.58
N VAL A 488 -1.60 9.33 -5.63
CA VAL A 488 -1.14 10.40 -6.53
C VAL A 488 -1.05 11.70 -5.77
N LYS A 489 -0.27 12.65 -6.29
CA LYS A 489 -0.03 13.92 -5.60
C LYS A 489 -0.02 15.13 -6.53
N ASN A 490 -0.14 16.30 -5.92
CA ASN A 490 0.40 17.54 -6.43
C ASN A 490 0.71 18.47 -5.26
N GLU A 491 1.94 18.99 -5.18
CA GLU A 491 2.42 19.74 -4.01
C GLU A 491 2.10 18.99 -2.69
N ASN A 492 1.23 19.58 -1.86
CA ASN A 492 0.78 19.02 -0.59
C ASN A 492 -0.49 18.17 -0.68
N TRP A 493 -1.13 18.15 -1.85
CA TRP A 493 -2.37 17.41 -2.06
C TRP A 493 -2.07 15.98 -2.44
N LEU A 494 -2.74 15.04 -1.77
CA LEU A 494 -2.68 13.61 -2.09
C LEU A 494 -4.08 13.09 -2.40
N ALA A 495 -4.17 12.08 -3.25
CA ALA A 495 -5.38 11.30 -3.43
C ALA A 495 -5.03 9.81 -3.46
N GLY A 496 -5.74 9.02 -2.66
CA GLY A 496 -5.70 7.57 -2.67
C GLY A 496 -6.93 7.02 -3.39
N VAL A 497 -6.75 6.04 -4.29
CA VAL A 497 -7.83 5.46 -5.10
C VAL A 497 -7.75 3.94 -5.14
N TRP A 498 -8.84 3.25 -4.81
CA TRP A 498 -8.92 1.78 -4.86
C TRP A 498 -10.30 1.27 -5.32
N SER A 499 -10.36 -0.01 -5.69
CA SER A 499 -11.63 -0.73 -5.89
C SER A 499 -12.14 -1.22 -4.55
N ASP A 500 -13.39 -0.92 -4.19
CA ASP A 500 -14.05 -1.43 -2.99
C ASP A 500 -15.19 -2.39 -3.32
N GLY A 501 -15.08 -3.62 -2.80
CA GLY A 501 -16.07 -4.68 -2.99
C GLY A 501 -16.79 -5.05 -1.70
N THR A 502 -16.65 -4.25 -0.65
CA THR A 502 -17.10 -4.61 0.69
C THR A 502 -18.61 -4.84 0.75
N LYS A 503 -19.40 -3.96 0.15
CA LYS A 503 -20.87 -4.09 0.12
C LYS A 503 -21.32 -5.32 -0.68
N ALA A 504 -20.66 -5.62 -1.80
CA ALA A 504 -20.91 -6.83 -2.59
C ALA A 504 -20.58 -8.10 -1.76
N LYS A 505 -19.48 -8.07 -1.00
CA LYS A 505 -19.09 -9.14 -0.09
C LYS A 505 -20.11 -9.36 1.04
N ARG A 506 -20.61 -8.29 1.66
CA ARG A 506 -21.66 -8.38 2.70
C ARG A 506 -22.91 -9.11 2.18
N PHE A 507 -23.33 -8.79 0.95
CA PHE A 507 -24.43 -9.50 0.32
C PHE A 507 -24.09 -10.98 0.07
N TYR A 508 -22.91 -11.26 -0.47
CA TYR A 508 -22.43 -12.62 -0.72
C TYR A 508 -22.42 -13.48 0.56
N ASP A 509 -22.07 -12.88 1.71
CA ASP A 509 -22.08 -13.53 3.03
C ASP A 509 -23.49 -13.71 3.63
N GLY A 510 -24.52 -13.23 2.94
CA GLY A 510 -25.92 -13.45 3.29
C GLY A 510 -26.65 -12.25 3.90
N ASP A 511 -26.03 -11.07 3.97
CA ASP A 511 -26.72 -9.86 4.39
C ASP A 511 -27.57 -9.30 3.25
N ALA A 512 -28.86 -9.65 3.27
CA ALA A 512 -29.83 -9.22 2.27
C ALA A 512 -30.06 -7.69 2.22
N SER A 513 -29.60 -6.92 3.21
CA SER A 513 -29.69 -5.45 3.16
C SER A 513 -28.80 -4.84 2.06
N PHE A 514 -27.74 -5.55 1.65
CA PHE A 514 -26.82 -5.15 0.59
C PHE A 514 -27.19 -5.70 -0.81
N ALA A 515 -28.42 -6.18 -1.01
CA ALA A 515 -28.84 -6.77 -2.29
C ALA A 515 -28.68 -5.85 -3.51
N ALA A 516 -28.70 -4.52 -3.34
CA ALA A 516 -28.45 -3.59 -4.44
C ALA A 516 -26.97 -3.58 -4.89
N TRP A 517 -26.04 -4.10 -4.08
CA TRP A 517 -24.60 -4.11 -4.35
C TRP A 517 -24.05 -5.48 -4.78
N GLU A 518 -24.92 -6.48 -5.01
CA GLU A 518 -24.52 -7.84 -5.42
C GLU A 518 -23.50 -7.87 -6.58
N ALA A 519 -23.67 -6.97 -7.56
CA ALA A 519 -22.82 -6.84 -8.74
C ALA A 519 -22.38 -5.39 -8.98
N THR A 520 -22.28 -4.60 -7.90
CA THR A 520 -21.99 -3.17 -7.97
C THR A 520 -20.77 -2.85 -7.10
N PRO A 521 -19.54 -3.14 -7.57
CA PRO A 521 -18.33 -2.67 -6.91
C PRO A 521 -18.26 -1.14 -6.97
N GLU A 522 -17.37 -0.59 -6.16
CA GLU A 522 -17.24 0.85 -5.97
C GLU A 522 -15.80 1.30 -6.26
N ILE A 523 -15.63 2.51 -6.74
CA ILE A 523 -14.34 3.20 -6.73
C ILE A 523 -14.33 4.10 -5.50
N ALA A 524 -13.40 3.87 -4.60
CA ALA A 524 -13.21 4.67 -3.42
C ALA A 524 -12.08 5.68 -3.62
N ILE A 525 -12.28 6.93 -3.19
CA ILE A 525 -11.32 8.03 -3.34
C ILE A 525 -11.23 8.78 -2.01
N VAL A 526 -10.04 8.80 -1.41
CA VAL A 526 -9.71 9.64 -0.25
C VAL A 526 -8.73 10.72 -0.64
N ILE A 527 -8.82 11.89 -0.01
CA ILE A 527 -7.90 12.99 -0.27
C ILE A 527 -7.23 13.50 0.99
N SER A 528 -6.06 14.10 0.81
CA SER A 528 -5.37 14.87 1.83
C SER A 528 -4.94 16.21 1.23
N ALA A 529 -5.07 17.30 2.00
CA ALA A 529 -4.61 18.62 1.60
C ALA A 529 -3.26 19.03 2.26
N ASP A 530 -2.72 18.17 3.14
CA ASP A 530 -1.62 18.47 4.05
C ASP A 530 -0.53 17.39 4.06
N ASN A 531 -0.16 16.87 2.89
CA ASN A 531 0.85 15.82 2.69
C ASN A 531 0.54 14.51 3.43
N GLY A 532 -0.75 14.18 3.56
CA GLY A 532 -1.21 12.99 4.25
C GLY A 532 -1.12 13.11 5.75
N GLU A 533 -0.91 14.30 6.33
CA GLU A 533 -1.08 14.50 7.78
C GLU A 533 -2.51 14.18 8.21
N THR A 534 -3.47 14.39 7.32
CA THR A 534 -4.87 14.03 7.52
C THR A 534 -5.55 13.63 6.20
N TRP A 535 -6.57 12.78 6.30
CA TRP A 535 -7.33 12.21 5.19
C TRP A 535 -8.84 12.45 5.31
N SER A 536 -9.54 12.59 4.20
CA SER A 536 -10.99 12.70 4.20
C SER A 536 -11.65 11.33 4.38
N GLU A 537 -12.95 11.32 4.70
CA GLU A 537 -13.77 10.15 4.37
C GLU A 537 -13.80 9.95 2.85
N PRO A 538 -13.96 8.70 2.37
CA PRO A 538 -13.94 8.36 0.97
C PRO A 538 -15.18 8.88 0.24
N ILE A 539 -14.96 9.40 -0.95
CA ILE A 539 -15.99 9.39 -1.99
C ILE A 539 -16.11 7.95 -2.49
N PHE A 540 -17.33 7.42 -2.53
CA PHE A 540 -17.66 6.18 -3.23
C PHE A 540 -18.38 6.48 -4.54
N LEU A 541 -17.80 6.03 -5.65
CA LEU A 541 -18.40 6.11 -6.97
C LEU A 541 -18.93 4.74 -7.38
N ASN A 542 -20.24 4.64 -7.62
CA ASN A 542 -20.91 3.37 -7.92
C ASN A 542 -22.23 3.58 -8.69
N ALA A 543 -22.76 2.53 -9.30
CA ALA A 543 -23.98 2.64 -10.12
C ALA A 543 -25.28 2.91 -9.33
N ASN A 544 -25.30 2.66 -8.03
CA ASN A 544 -26.50 2.84 -7.19
C ASN A 544 -26.67 4.29 -6.74
N GLU A 545 -25.56 4.96 -6.46
CA GLU A 545 -25.53 6.26 -5.76
C GLU A 545 -24.94 7.38 -6.63
N THR A 546 -24.23 7.05 -7.72
CA THR A 546 -23.66 8.01 -8.67
C THR A 546 -24.41 7.96 -10.00
N PRO A 547 -25.31 8.92 -10.31
CA PRO A 547 -26.13 8.91 -11.52
C PRO A 547 -25.35 8.81 -12.83
N GLU A 548 -24.15 9.38 -12.89
CA GLU A 548 -23.25 9.32 -14.05
C GLU A 548 -22.72 7.90 -14.34
N LEU A 549 -22.75 7.01 -13.35
CA LEU A 549 -22.34 5.61 -13.42
C LEU A 549 -23.53 4.64 -13.46
N ASP A 550 -24.76 5.13 -13.71
CA ASP A 550 -25.94 4.28 -13.78
C ASP A 550 -25.71 3.07 -14.70
N SER A 551 -25.98 1.88 -14.17
CA SER A 551 -25.82 0.58 -14.83
C SER A 551 -24.39 0.18 -15.23
N GLN A 552 -23.35 0.89 -14.76
CA GLN A 552 -21.96 0.50 -14.97
C GLN A 552 -21.43 -0.42 -13.86
N ILE A 553 -20.40 -1.21 -14.16
CA ILE A 553 -19.65 -2.02 -13.18
C ILE A 553 -18.21 -1.50 -13.16
N PRO A 554 -17.95 -0.38 -12.46
CA PRO A 554 -16.64 0.27 -12.51
C PRO A 554 -15.60 -0.56 -11.74
N THR A 555 -14.51 -0.94 -12.40
CA THR A 555 -13.44 -1.74 -11.82
C THR A 555 -12.05 -1.37 -12.34
N TYR A 556 -11.04 -1.78 -11.59
CA TYR A 556 -9.62 -1.51 -11.83
C TYR A 556 -9.37 -0.01 -12.07
N PRO A 557 -9.65 0.86 -11.09
CA PRO A 557 -9.49 2.29 -11.26
C PRO A 557 -8.01 2.68 -11.30
N TYR A 558 -7.70 3.60 -12.21
CA TYR A 558 -6.41 4.24 -12.36
C TYR A 558 -6.62 5.76 -12.31
N PRO A 559 -6.12 6.45 -11.27
CA PRO A 559 -6.09 7.90 -11.28
C PRO A 559 -5.09 8.42 -12.32
N GLY A 560 -5.24 9.69 -12.72
CA GLY A 560 -4.17 10.45 -13.38
C GLY A 560 -2.93 10.54 -12.52
N ASP A 561 -1.75 10.65 -13.12
CA ASP A 561 -0.47 10.70 -12.43
C ASP A 561 -0.25 11.91 -11.51
N LEU A 562 -1.08 12.95 -11.68
CA LEU A 562 -1.12 14.12 -10.81
C LEU A 562 -2.56 14.63 -10.62
N ILE A 563 -2.73 15.46 -9.59
CA ILE A 563 -3.94 16.24 -9.36
C ILE A 563 -3.76 17.61 -10.03
N GLU A 564 -4.56 17.99 -11.03
CA GLU A 564 -4.44 19.34 -11.61
C GLU A 564 -5.12 20.38 -10.71
N ILE A 565 -4.45 21.50 -10.44
CA ILE A 565 -5.03 22.56 -9.61
C ILE A 565 -6.05 23.35 -10.44
N ILE A 566 -7.32 23.26 -10.07
CA ILE A 566 -8.38 24.12 -10.64
C ILE A 566 -8.41 25.46 -9.91
N SER A 567 -8.26 25.43 -8.58
CA SER A 567 -8.20 26.63 -7.74
C SER A 567 -7.41 26.36 -6.47
N ASN A 568 -6.51 27.27 -6.11
CA ASN A 568 -5.76 27.27 -4.84
C ASN A 568 -6.05 28.55 -4.04
N GLU A 569 -7.24 29.12 -4.25
CA GLU A 569 -7.69 30.31 -3.53
C GLU A 569 -8.28 29.90 -2.17
N PRO A 570 -8.10 30.72 -1.11
CA PRO A 570 -8.72 30.49 0.18
C PRO A 570 -10.23 30.19 0.07
N ASP A 571 -10.70 29.18 0.81
CA ASP A 571 -12.08 28.69 0.81
C ASP A 571 -12.59 28.10 -0.53
N ASN A 572 -11.72 27.86 -1.51
CA ASN A 572 -12.07 27.25 -2.79
C ASN A 572 -10.91 26.42 -3.37
N TYR A 573 -10.44 25.44 -2.60
CA TYR A 573 -9.34 24.57 -3.01
C TYR A 573 -9.90 23.42 -3.83
N ARG A 574 -9.67 23.45 -5.14
CA ARG A 574 -10.30 22.55 -6.10
C ARG A 574 -9.24 21.83 -6.91
N GLY A 575 -9.28 20.50 -6.87
CA GLY A 575 -8.37 19.62 -7.60
C GLY A 575 -9.10 18.80 -8.65
N LYS A 576 -8.53 18.71 -9.84
CA LYS A 576 -9.00 17.82 -10.89
C LYS A 576 -8.30 16.47 -10.75
N LEU A 577 -9.09 15.41 -10.60
CA LEU A 577 -8.60 14.03 -10.60
C LEU A 577 -9.09 13.33 -11.88
N HIS A 578 -8.16 12.92 -12.74
CA HIS A 578 -8.47 12.07 -13.89
C HIS A 578 -8.71 10.64 -13.40
N LEU A 579 -9.62 9.92 -14.06
CA LEU A 579 -9.96 8.56 -13.71
C LEU A 579 -10.15 7.71 -14.97
N PHE A 580 -9.41 6.62 -15.06
CA PHE A 580 -9.54 5.59 -16.09
C PHE A 580 -9.93 4.28 -15.41
N TYR A 581 -10.94 3.59 -15.93
CA TYR A 581 -11.41 2.34 -15.36
C TYR A 581 -12.08 1.47 -16.43
N LEU A 582 -12.28 0.20 -16.10
CA LEU A 582 -13.07 -0.73 -16.90
C LEU A 582 -14.51 -0.71 -16.39
N ASP A 583 -15.46 -0.47 -17.28
CA ASP A 583 -16.87 -0.79 -17.08
C ASP A 583 -17.10 -2.23 -17.54
N ASP A 584 -17.14 -3.17 -16.59
CA ASP A 584 -17.26 -4.60 -16.87
C ASP A 584 -18.69 -4.97 -17.29
N ASN A 585 -18.85 -5.92 -18.22
CA ASN A 585 -20.20 -6.36 -18.63
C ASN A 585 -20.81 -7.36 -17.65
N ASP A 586 -19.98 -8.10 -16.91
CA ASP A 586 -20.43 -9.07 -15.91
C ASP A 586 -19.41 -9.15 -14.77
N PHE A 587 -19.90 -8.86 -13.57
CA PHE A 587 -19.07 -8.74 -12.38
C PHE A 587 -18.26 -10.01 -12.12
N GLY A 588 -16.92 -9.89 -12.06
CA GLY A 588 -15.99 -10.99 -11.79
C GLY A 588 -15.91 -12.09 -12.85
N SER A 589 -16.39 -11.82 -14.07
CA SER A 589 -16.62 -12.84 -15.10
C SER A 589 -15.38 -13.61 -15.57
N THR A 590 -14.15 -13.12 -15.37
CA THR A 590 -12.93 -13.84 -15.81
C THR A 590 -11.90 -14.07 -14.75
N VAL A 591 -12.07 -13.49 -13.58
CA VAL A 591 -11.07 -13.60 -12.54
C VAL A 591 -10.94 -15.08 -12.13
N GLN A 592 -9.75 -15.63 -12.39
CA GLN A 592 -9.41 -17.05 -12.21
C GLN A 592 -10.40 -18.08 -12.81
N GLY A 593 -11.17 -17.71 -13.84
CA GLY A 593 -12.08 -18.62 -14.54
C GLY A 593 -13.45 -18.82 -13.90
N ASN A 594 -13.90 -17.86 -13.08
CA ASN A 594 -15.21 -17.90 -12.41
C ASN A 594 -16.43 -17.65 -13.34
N GLY A 595 -16.23 -17.20 -14.58
CA GLY A 595 -17.31 -16.94 -15.54
C GLY A 595 -16.87 -16.96 -17.01
N GLN A 596 -17.70 -16.38 -17.88
CA GLN A 596 -17.38 -16.19 -19.30
C GLN A 596 -16.81 -14.80 -19.52
N ASN A 597 -15.64 -14.69 -20.14
CA ASN A 597 -15.16 -13.40 -20.65
C ASN A 597 -16.15 -12.87 -21.70
N ASN A 598 -16.98 -11.94 -21.26
CA ASN A 598 -17.90 -11.19 -22.12
C ASN A 598 -17.38 -9.76 -22.35
N GLY A 599 -16.24 -9.41 -21.77
CA GLY A 599 -15.56 -8.15 -21.99
C GLY A 599 -16.15 -6.99 -21.21
N GLY A 600 -15.74 -5.79 -21.57
CA GLY A 600 -16.25 -4.54 -21.01
C GLY A 600 -15.92 -3.36 -21.90
N THR A 601 -16.13 -2.16 -21.39
CA THR A 601 -15.78 -0.91 -22.05
C THR A 601 -14.84 -0.10 -21.18
N LEU A 602 -13.72 0.31 -21.76
CA LEU A 602 -12.80 1.22 -21.09
C LEU A 602 -13.40 2.63 -21.04
N GLN A 603 -13.43 3.22 -19.86
CA GLN A 603 -14.02 4.53 -19.61
C GLN A 603 -12.95 5.52 -19.12
N TYR A 604 -13.15 6.78 -19.48
CA TYR A 604 -12.45 7.92 -18.91
C TYR A 604 -13.44 8.88 -18.24
N ALA A 605 -13.08 9.41 -17.08
CA ALA A 605 -13.79 10.48 -16.41
C ALA A 605 -12.80 11.46 -15.77
N ALA A 606 -13.29 12.63 -15.37
CA ALA A 606 -12.53 13.57 -14.56
C ALA A 606 -13.43 14.26 -13.54
N LEU A 607 -12.94 14.33 -12.30
CA LEU A 607 -13.66 14.85 -11.15
C LEU A 607 -13.05 16.19 -10.73
N ASN A 608 -13.89 17.16 -10.39
CA ASN A 608 -13.52 18.34 -9.61
C ASN A 608 -13.81 18.03 -8.14
N ILE A 609 -12.77 17.88 -7.32
CA ILE A 609 -12.88 17.52 -5.91
C ILE A 609 -12.54 18.73 -5.05
N ASP A 610 -13.33 18.98 -4.01
CA ASP A 610 -13.02 19.96 -2.97
C ASP A 610 -11.95 19.42 -2.02
N PHE A 611 -10.77 20.02 -2.05
CA PHE A 611 -9.69 19.71 -1.11
C PHE A 611 -9.83 20.46 0.22
N GLY A 612 -10.70 21.47 0.29
CA GLY A 612 -10.83 22.33 1.46
C GLY A 612 -9.57 23.16 1.72
N GLY A 613 -9.73 24.34 2.34
CA GLY A 613 -8.58 25.11 2.81
C GLY A 613 -8.06 24.58 4.11
N GLU A 614 -6.73 24.67 4.32
CA GLU A 614 -5.98 24.21 5.51
C GLU A 614 -6.94 23.75 6.58
N TRP A 615 -7.32 22.47 6.52
CA TRP A 615 -8.33 21.96 7.43
C TRP A 615 -7.79 22.19 8.84
N ASN A 616 -8.45 23.07 9.58
CA ASN A 616 -8.00 23.45 10.90
C ASN A 616 -8.65 22.47 11.89
N PRO A 617 -7.89 21.56 12.52
CA PRO A 617 -8.43 20.62 13.51
C PRO A 617 -9.09 21.35 14.70
N GLN A 618 -8.86 22.67 14.85
CA GLN A 618 -9.40 23.48 15.93
C GLN A 618 -10.86 23.93 15.77
N GLN A 619 -11.62 23.42 14.80
CA GLN A 619 -13.05 23.72 14.69
C GLN A 619 -14.00 22.55 14.99
N SER A 620 -13.55 21.54 15.74
CA SER A 620 -14.43 20.99 16.77
C SER A 620 -14.29 21.87 18.02
N ASN A 621 -15.27 22.75 18.23
CA ASN A 621 -15.41 23.44 19.52
C ASN A 621 -15.85 22.41 20.58
N GLU A 622 -14.93 21.58 21.08
CA GLU A 622 -14.73 21.21 22.49
C GLU A 622 -13.29 20.70 22.62
N ASN A 623 -12.43 21.44 23.33
CA ASN A 623 -11.15 20.95 23.85
C ASN A 623 -11.41 19.78 24.83
N ASN A 624 -11.68 18.61 24.30
CA ASN A 624 -11.40 17.37 25.00
C ASN A 624 -10.11 16.83 24.40
N GLU A 625 -8.97 17.37 24.85
CA GLU A 625 -7.84 16.49 25.12
C GLU A 625 -8.43 15.45 26.08
N ILE A 626 -8.91 14.31 25.57
CA ILE A 626 -9.19 13.16 26.40
C ILE A 626 -7.79 12.67 26.75
N PRO A 627 -7.30 12.91 27.98
CA PRO A 627 -5.98 12.42 28.32
C PRO A 627 -6.05 10.90 28.19
N VAL A 628 -5.05 10.24 27.59
CA VAL A 628 -4.96 8.78 27.67
C VAL A 628 -4.92 8.44 29.16
N LEU A 629 -6.04 7.97 29.67
CA LEU A 629 -6.25 7.64 31.05
C LEU A 629 -5.86 6.17 31.20
N GLY A 630 -5.18 5.81 32.29
CA GLY A 630 -4.91 4.40 32.58
C GLY A 630 -6.17 3.55 32.50
N PHE A 631 -6.04 2.24 32.37
CA PHE A 631 -7.20 1.33 32.29
C PHE A 631 -7.25 0.39 33.49
N LEU A 632 -8.45 0.02 33.96
CA LEU A 632 -8.65 -0.95 35.05
C LEU A 632 -9.62 -2.03 34.59
N ALA A 633 -9.09 -3.24 34.33
CA ALA A 633 -9.88 -4.37 33.88
C ALA A 633 -10.77 -4.92 34.99
N GLN A 634 -11.79 -5.68 34.60
CA GLN A 634 -12.58 -6.49 35.51
C GLN A 634 -11.72 -7.63 36.07
N ASN A 635 -11.78 -7.88 37.39
CA ASN A 635 -10.99 -8.93 38.03
C ASN A 635 -11.43 -10.31 37.52
N TYR A 636 -10.49 -11.22 37.28
CA TYR A 636 -10.79 -12.58 36.81
C TYR A 636 -10.07 -13.64 37.66
N PRO A 637 -10.76 -14.72 38.09
CA PRO A 637 -12.21 -14.94 37.94
C PRO A 637 -13.05 -13.96 38.77
N ASN A 638 -14.34 -13.79 38.42
CA ASN A 638 -15.34 -13.08 39.24
C ASN A 638 -16.74 -13.70 39.01
N PRO A 639 -17.35 -14.38 39.99
CA PRO A 639 -16.90 -14.55 41.37
C PRO A 639 -15.62 -15.39 41.51
N PHE A 640 -14.85 -15.19 42.57
CA PHE A 640 -13.58 -15.88 42.80
C PHE A 640 -13.52 -16.62 44.13
N ASN A 641 -12.66 -17.65 44.23
CA ASN A 641 -12.38 -18.40 45.45
C ASN A 641 -10.99 -19.07 45.43
N PRO A 642 -10.05 -18.75 46.34
CA PRO A 642 -9.97 -17.54 47.17
C PRO A 642 -9.18 -16.41 46.48
N SER A 643 -8.70 -16.60 45.25
CA SER A 643 -7.85 -15.63 44.53
C SER A 643 -8.44 -15.16 43.20
N THR A 644 -8.14 -13.92 42.85
CA THR A 644 -8.48 -13.27 41.57
C THR A 644 -7.32 -12.38 41.12
N THR A 645 -7.17 -12.24 39.80
CA THR A 645 -6.20 -11.35 39.18
C THR A 645 -6.90 -10.07 38.74
N ILE A 646 -6.29 -8.93 39.04
CA ILE A 646 -6.72 -7.61 38.60
C ILE A 646 -5.67 -7.12 37.60
N SER A 647 -6.07 -6.99 36.33
CA SER A 647 -5.23 -6.45 35.27
C SER A 647 -5.52 -4.96 35.07
N PHE A 648 -4.51 -4.17 34.76
CA PHE A 648 -4.64 -2.73 34.59
C PHE A 648 -3.49 -2.18 33.72
N PHE A 649 -3.65 -0.98 33.19
CA PHE A 649 -2.68 -0.31 32.33
C PHE A 649 -2.30 1.04 32.91
N THR A 650 -1.02 1.38 32.86
CA THR A 650 -0.50 2.69 33.28
C THR A 650 0.19 3.38 32.11
N THR A 651 0.06 4.70 32.03
CA THR A 651 0.58 5.51 30.91
C THR A 651 1.89 6.21 31.29
N GLU A 652 2.61 6.76 30.30
CA GLU A 652 3.82 7.58 30.51
C GLU A 652 3.57 8.77 31.46
N SER A 653 2.35 9.31 31.48
CA SER A 653 1.94 10.42 32.35
C SER A 653 1.58 10.00 33.80
N THR A 654 1.62 8.70 34.11
CA THR A 654 1.28 8.19 35.44
C THR A 654 2.40 8.45 36.45
N GLU A 655 2.16 9.34 37.41
CA GLU A 655 3.14 9.64 38.48
C GLU A 655 3.16 8.58 39.59
N ASN A 656 1.99 8.09 40.03
CA ASN A 656 1.84 7.07 41.08
C ASN A 656 0.54 6.30 40.87
N THR A 657 0.57 4.96 40.97
CA THR A 657 -0.60 4.10 40.85
C THR A 657 -0.99 3.54 42.22
N GLU A 658 -2.22 3.77 42.63
CA GLU A 658 -2.81 3.19 43.85
C GLU A 658 -3.98 2.25 43.49
N ILE A 659 -3.91 1.00 43.94
CA ILE A 659 -5.03 0.04 43.83
C ILE A 659 -5.44 -0.40 45.22
N ILE A 660 -6.66 -0.05 45.63
CA ILE A 660 -7.22 -0.34 46.96
C ILE A 660 -8.50 -1.15 46.85
N ILE A 661 -8.65 -2.12 47.74
CA ILE A 661 -9.86 -2.90 47.95
C ILE A 661 -10.70 -2.31 49.08
N TYR A 662 -11.99 -2.20 48.87
CA TYR A 662 -13.01 -1.73 49.80
C TYR A 662 -14.10 -2.79 50.00
N ASN A 663 -14.69 -2.80 51.20
CA ASN A 663 -15.90 -3.57 51.47
C ASN A 663 -17.16 -2.76 51.09
N LEU A 664 -18.34 -3.39 51.20
CA LEU A 664 -19.64 -2.76 50.90
C LEU A 664 -19.93 -1.47 51.71
N LYS A 665 -19.29 -1.29 52.86
CA LYS A 665 -19.42 -0.07 53.69
C LYS A 665 -18.43 1.04 53.27
N GLY A 666 -17.66 0.84 52.20
CA GLY A 666 -16.61 1.75 51.76
C GLY A 666 -15.37 1.74 52.66
N GLN A 667 -15.24 0.76 53.56
CA GLN A 667 -14.07 0.66 54.42
C GLN A 667 -12.93 -0.01 53.65
N LYS A 668 -11.73 0.57 53.72
CA LYS A 668 -10.52 -0.03 53.14
C LYS A 668 -10.25 -1.39 53.76
N VAL A 669 -10.06 -2.38 52.90
CA VAL A 669 -9.77 -3.78 53.24
C VAL A 669 -8.29 -4.07 53.02
N ARG A 670 -7.76 -3.69 51.85
CA ARG A 670 -6.36 -3.94 51.50
C ARG A 670 -5.85 -2.94 50.47
N THR A 671 -4.58 -2.53 50.59
CA THR A 671 -3.86 -1.84 49.51
C THR A 671 -3.05 -2.87 48.73
N LEU A 672 -3.24 -2.96 47.41
CA LEU A 672 -2.55 -3.91 46.54
C LEU A 672 -1.33 -3.29 45.85
N VAL A 673 -1.47 -2.05 45.38
CA VAL A 673 -0.43 -1.27 44.69
C VAL A 673 -0.45 0.14 45.27
N ASN A 674 0.72 0.72 45.51
CA ASN A 674 0.88 2.14 45.84
C ASN A 674 2.31 2.56 45.52
N GLU A 675 2.62 2.60 44.23
CA GLU A 675 3.94 2.94 43.72
C GLU A 675 3.87 3.49 42.29
N ARG A 676 4.97 4.09 41.82
CA ARG A 676 5.14 4.48 40.43
C ARG A 676 5.47 3.25 39.59
N LEU A 677 4.62 2.95 38.63
CA LEU A 677 4.82 1.88 37.66
C LEU A 677 5.28 2.47 36.33
N SER A 678 6.06 1.71 35.56
CA SER A 678 6.40 2.07 34.18
C SER A 678 5.15 1.99 33.31
N ALA A 679 5.11 2.77 32.22
CA ALA A 679 4.06 2.66 31.23
C ALA A 679 3.94 1.20 30.72
N GLY A 680 2.72 0.75 30.47
CA GLY A 680 2.43 -0.62 30.04
C GLY A 680 1.39 -1.35 30.92
N GLN A 681 1.16 -2.61 30.58
CA GLN A 681 0.19 -3.47 31.25
C GLN A 681 0.78 -4.11 32.52
N HIS A 682 -0.03 -4.16 33.57
CA HIS A 682 0.30 -4.72 34.88
C HIS A 682 -0.80 -5.67 35.35
N SER A 683 -0.44 -6.60 36.22
CA SER A 683 -1.41 -7.47 36.89
C SER A 683 -1.05 -7.70 38.35
N ILE A 684 -2.06 -7.78 39.21
CA ILE A 684 -1.89 -8.04 40.64
C ILE A 684 -2.93 -9.04 41.15
N VAL A 685 -2.50 -9.97 42.01
CA VAL A 685 -3.37 -11.01 42.57
C VAL A 685 -3.87 -10.58 43.96
N TRP A 686 -5.19 -10.63 44.15
CA TRP A 686 -5.78 -10.59 45.49
C TRP A 686 -6.27 -11.97 45.92
N ASN A 687 -5.89 -12.39 47.11
CA ASN A 687 -6.20 -13.70 47.70
C ASN A 687 -7.22 -13.65 48.84
N GLY A 688 -8.06 -12.61 48.88
CA GLY A 688 -9.14 -12.52 49.88
C GLY A 688 -8.67 -12.28 51.31
N ILE A 689 -7.52 -11.62 51.51
CA ILE A 689 -7.04 -11.20 52.85
C ILE A 689 -7.02 -9.67 52.97
N ASN A 690 -7.19 -9.16 54.20
CA ASN A 690 -7.07 -7.73 54.54
C ASN A 690 -5.61 -7.33 54.87
N ASP A 691 -5.38 -6.04 55.15
CA ASP A 691 -4.07 -5.50 55.55
C ASP A 691 -3.51 -6.13 56.85
N ASN A 692 -4.35 -6.76 57.69
CA ASN A 692 -3.92 -7.50 58.90
C ASN A 692 -3.59 -8.99 58.62
N ASN A 693 -3.52 -9.40 57.35
CA ASN A 693 -3.35 -10.78 56.91
C ASN A 693 -4.46 -11.75 57.35
N GLU A 694 -5.66 -11.23 57.63
CA GLU A 694 -6.83 -12.03 57.99
C GLU A 694 -7.71 -12.26 56.76
N LYS A 695 -8.26 -13.47 56.63
CA LYS A 695 -9.22 -13.79 55.56
C LYS A 695 -10.49 -12.97 55.74
N VAL A 696 -10.95 -12.34 54.67
CA VAL A 696 -12.21 -11.59 54.67
C VAL A 696 -13.41 -12.53 54.44
N SER A 697 -14.62 -12.08 54.78
CA SER A 697 -15.84 -12.87 54.60
C SER A 697 -16.25 -12.94 53.12
N SER A 698 -16.96 -13.99 52.71
CA SER A 698 -17.63 -13.99 51.40
C SER A 698 -18.55 -12.78 51.27
N GLY A 699 -18.65 -12.24 50.06
CA GLY A 699 -19.47 -11.05 49.82
C GLY A 699 -18.94 -10.18 48.69
N ILE A 700 -19.58 -9.02 48.54
CA ILE A 700 -19.23 -8.02 47.53
C ILE A 700 -18.12 -7.13 48.07
N TYR A 701 -17.09 -6.96 47.24
CA TYR A 701 -16.01 -6.01 47.43
C TYR A 701 -15.91 -5.12 46.19
N PHE A 702 -15.24 -3.99 46.37
CA PHE A 702 -14.89 -3.10 45.28
C PHE A 702 -13.38 -2.94 45.28
N TYR A 703 -12.76 -2.83 44.12
CA TYR A 703 -11.39 -2.36 44.01
C TYR A 703 -11.37 -1.11 43.15
N ARG A 704 -10.54 -0.16 43.55
CA ARG A 704 -10.40 1.13 42.90
C ARG A 704 -8.94 1.32 42.52
N MET A 705 -8.72 1.75 41.29
CA MET A 705 -7.45 2.28 40.82
C MET A 705 -7.50 3.80 40.85
N ASP A 706 -6.40 4.42 41.22
CA ASP A 706 -6.18 5.86 41.15
C ASP A 706 -4.75 6.11 40.67
N THR A 707 -4.58 6.80 39.54
CA THR A 707 -3.27 7.20 38.99
C THR A 707 -3.02 8.70 39.08
N GLY A 708 -3.88 9.43 39.81
CA GLY A 708 -3.91 10.89 39.85
C GLY A 708 -4.72 11.52 38.72
N ASN A 709 -4.52 11.09 37.47
CA ASN A 709 -5.27 11.53 36.29
C ASN A 709 -6.44 10.59 35.92
N TYR A 710 -6.39 9.31 36.30
CA TYR A 710 -7.46 8.34 36.08
C TYR A 710 -7.92 7.71 37.39
N SER A 711 -9.23 7.51 37.56
CA SER A 711 -9.75 6.66 38.62
C SER A 711 -10.95 5.85 38.19
N ALA A 712 -10.84 4.53 38.36
CA ALA A 712 -11.92 3.58 38.10
C ALA A 712 -12.14 2.67 39.29
N THR A 713 -13.40 2.30 39.52
CA THR A 713 -13.81 1.34 40.55
C THR A 713 -14.59 0.20 39.91
N LYS A 714 -14.23 -1.03 40.22
CA LYS A 714 -14.88 -2.24 39.71
C LYS A 714 -15.31 -3.14 40.87
N LYS A 715 -16.34 -3.95 40.64
CA LYS A 715 -16.98 -4.80 41.66
C LYS A 715 -16.47 -6.23 41.56
N MET A 716 -16.14 -6.85 42.69
CA MET A 716 -15.77 -8.27 42.75
C MET A 716 -16.58 -9.02 43.81
N ILE A 717 -16.78 -10.32 43.59
CA ILE A 717 -17.57 -11.20 44.45
C ILE A 717 -16.67 -12.33 44.94
N LEU A 718 -16.39 -12.35 46.24
CA LEU A 718 -15.67 -13.44 46.89
C LEU A 718 -16.65 -14.53 47.32
N LEU A 719 -16.47 -15.74 46.79
CA LEU A 719 -17.14 -16.95 47.26
C LEU A 719 -16.23 -17.71 48.24
N LYS A 720 -16.80 -18.31 49.28
CA LYS A 720 -16.08 -19.28 50.11
C LYS A 720 -16.42 -20.68 49.68
#